data_AF-A0A9D2NN96-F1
#
_entry.id   AF-A0A9D2NN96-F1
#
_cell.length_a   1.000
_cell.length_b   1.000
_cell.length_c   1.000
_cell.angle_alpha   90.00
_cell.angle_beta   90.00
_cell.angle_gamma   90.00
#
_symmetry.space_group_name_H-M   'P 1'
#
loop_
_entity.id
_entity.type
_entity.pdbx_description
1 polymer ?
#
loop_
_entity_poly.entity_id
_entity_poly.type
_entity_poly.pdbx_seq_one_letter_code
_entity_poly.pdbx_strand_id
1 'polypeptide(L)'
;MDHKWWKSIFLLPIIGCTLYAGGYVAQFIRNYQLWEREGHFAGDGTNPLLPSIAPTECFAALTDFPYNLYGIFICLAAFALLAFLLMRMGLDRNGGVSDRERNLSYSNKGTYGTSGFMTPQEMHQVLELVDNVKHTKGQILGRLGNKAVCLPEETRMNRNVAVYGASGSMKSRAYVRNAAFQCVARGESLICTDPKSELYEDLAVYLENKGYIVKVFNLVSPENSDSWNCLMEIDGSETMAQIFADVVIQNTGTGKGDRFWDNAELNLLKALILYVEQGYPPEAKNIGQVYKLLTMSSEKELNALFDLLPVSHPAKVPYCIYKQASETVRSGVIIGLGSRLQIFQNKIIRQITSYDEIDLTLPGQKKCAYFCIVSDQDHSFDFLSSLFLSFIFIKLVRFADIHGENGQLPVPVHILADELGAASGTILDLQTKISVIRSRRISISCIFQNLPQMQNRYPYNAWQEILGNCDSTVFLGCTDPITATFISERTGIASVNVSSEAKQLNSWRVSDYTPEYRRTESIGKRAVLTPDEVLRLSLDEELIILRGQKVLKAKKYDYTRHPESKKLVKRKAASHIPKWRELQTEESDYAPAVPKPKRPGRKKKRPDFPPVPSEDMNVQEPEPYFSQETEFDDLLSEEDDFLTPIDKNSIMS
;
A
#
# COMPACT_ATOMS: atom_id res chain seq x y z
N MET A 1 -28.58 15.59 -44.56
CA MET A 1 -28.98 16.95 -44.99
C MET A 1 -30.31 17.23 -44.31
N ASP A 2 -30.27 17.76 -43.09
CA ASP A 2 -31.47 18.00 -42.28
C ASP A 2 -32.08 19.36 -42.62
N HIS A 3 -33.33 19.32 -43.10
CA HIS A 3 -34.10 20.49 -43.46
C HIS A 3 -34.40 21.39 -42.23
N LYS A 4 -33.59 22.44 -42.05
CA LYS A 4 -33.86 23.57 -41.15
C LYS A 4 -34.79 24.64 -41.75
N TRP A 5 -35.41 24.40 -42.90
CA TRP A 5 -36.25 25.40 -43.60
C TRP A 5 -37.48 25.83 -42.79
N TRP A 6 -38.04 24.92 -41.97
CA TRP A 6 -39.18 25.24 -41.11
C TRP A 6 -38.84 26.28 -40.03
N LYS A 7 -37.57 26.37 -39.60
CA LYS A 7 -37.13 27.39 -38.63
C LYS A 7 -37.20 28.81 -39.21
N SER A 8 -37.05 28.97 -40.53
CA SER A 8 -37.20 30.26 -41.22
C SER A 8 -38.65 30.73 -41.28
N ILE A 9 -39.62 29.81 -41.25
CA ILE A 9 -41.06 30.14 -41.24
C ILE A 9 -41.45 30.79 -39.91
N PHE A 10 -40.84 30.37 -38.80
CA PHE A 10 -41.04 31.00 -37.48
C PHE A 10 -40.39 32.39 -37.36
N LEU A 11 -39.42 32.71 -38.23
CA LEU A 11 -38.75 34.02 -38.25
C LEU A 11 -39.62 35.11 -38.88
N LEU A 12 -40.46 34.77 -39.86
CA LEU A 12 -41.37 35.71 -40.53
C LEU A 12 -42.33 36.47 -39.60
N PRO A 13 -43.07 35.81 -38.68
CA PRO A 13 -43.93 36.52 -37.74
C PRO A 13 -43.14 37.34 -36.72
N ILE A 14 -41.94 36.90 -36.32
CA ILE A 14 -41.07 37.65 -35.41
C ILE A 14 -40.58 38.94 -36.08
N ILE A 15 -40.20 38.87 -37.35
CA ILE A 15 -39.82 40.04 -38.15
C ILE A 15 -41.02 40.98 -38.31
N GLY A 16 -42.22 40.44 -38.59
CA GLY A 16 -43.44 41.23 -38.67
C GLY A 16 -43.76 41.97 -37.35
N CYS A 17 -43.69 41.28 -36.22
CA CYS A 17 -43.94 41.87 -34.90
C CYS A 17 -42.88 42.91 -34.50
N THR A 18 -41.61 42.66 -34.81
CA THR A 18 -40.51 43.60 -34.51
C THR A 18 -40.58 44.87 -35.36
N LEU A 19 -40.95 44.74 -36.63
CA LEU A 19 -41.20 45.90 -37.50
C LEU A 19 -42.44 46.68 -37.06
N TYR A 20 -43.53 45.99 -36.69
CA TYR A 20 -44.73 46.64 -36.17
C TYR A 20 -44.46 47.40 -34.86
N ALA A 21 -43.77 46.77 -33.90
CA ALA A 21 -43.38 47.41 -32.64
C ALA A 21 -42.38 48.56 -32.87
N GLY A 22 -41.41 48.38 -33.77
CA GLY A 22 -40.45 49.42 -34.15
C GLY A 22 -41.14 50.62 -34.80
N GLY A 23 -42.17 50.39 -35.63
CA GLY A 23 -43.01 51.42 -36.23
C GLY A 23 -43.83 52.19 -35.19
N TYR A 24 -44.39 51.49 -34.20
CA TYR A 24 -45.11 52.12 -33.08
C TYR A 24 -44.20 53.03 -32.24
N VAL A 25 -42.99 52.56 -31.93
CA VAL A 25 -41.97 53.37 -31.22
C VAL A 25 -41.50 54.54 -32.08
N ALA A 26 -41.35 54.36 -33.40
CA ALA A 26 -40.99 55.43 -34.32
C ALA A 26 -42.07 56.53 -34.38
N GLN A 27 -43.36 56.18 -34.37
CA GLN A 27 -44.47 57.14 -34.25
C GLN A 27 -44.40 57.93 -32.94
N PHE A 28 -44.13 57.24 -31.83
CA PHE A 28 -44.02 57.89 -30.54
C PHE A 28 -42.88 58.92 -30.52
N ILE A 29 -41.70 58.56 -31.03
CA ILE A 29 -40.54 59.46 -31.13
C ILE A 29 -40.85 60.63 -32.08
N ARG A 30 -41.48 60.37 -33.23
CA ARG A 30 -41.88 61.39 -34.20
C ARG A 30 -42.86 62.40 -33.59
N ASN A 31 -43.92 61.92 -32.94
CA ASN A 31 -44.95 62.76 -32.34
C ASN A 31 -44.40 63.59 -31.17
N TYR A 32 -43.48 63.03 -30.40
CA TYR A 32 -42.78 63.74 -29.34
C TYR A 32 -41.91 64.88 -29.88
N GLN A 33 -41.15 64.64 -30.94
CA GLN A 33 -40.30 65.69 -31.54
C GLN A 33 -41.09 66.77 -32.27
N LEU A 34 -42.24 66.42 -32.88
CA LEU A 34 -43.15 67.42 -33.45
C LEU A 34 -43.72 68.33 -32.36
N TRP A 35 -44.15 67.74 -31.26
CA TRP A 35 -44.67 68.46 -30.10
C TRP A 35 -43.61 69.37 -29.45
N GLU A 36 -42.36 68.91 -29.34
CA GLU A 36 -41.24 69.71 -28.83
C GLU A 36 -40.89 70.88 -29.79
N ARG A 37 -40.97 70.66 -31.11
CA ARG A 37 -40.77 71.72 -32.12
C ARG A 37 -41.86 72.80 -32.12
N GLU A 38 -43.07 72.45 -31.68
CA GLU A 38 -44.18 73.40 -31.48
C GLU A 38 -44.00 74.26 -30.22
N GLY A 39 -42.92 74.05 -29.45
CA GLY A 39 -42.53 74.88 -28.30
C GLY A 39 -43.01 74.35 -26.95
N HIS A 40 -43.62 73.17 -26.92
CA HIS A 40 -44.10 72.54 -25.69
C HIS A 40 -42.97 71.77 -24.98
N PHE A 41 -43.01 71.75 -23.65
CA PHE A 41 -42.05 71.02 -22.82
C PHE A 41 -42.76 70.21 -21.73
N ALA A 42 -42.07 69.19 -21.20
CA ALA A 42 -42.64 68.30 -20.20
C ALA A 42 -43.05 69.08 -18.93
N GLY A 43 -44.36 69.19 -18.69
CA GLY A 43 -44.94 69.94 -17.56
C GLY A 43 -45.88 71.09 -17.96
N ASP A 44 -46.00 71.41 -19.26
CA ASP A 44 -46.81 72.52 -19.80
C ASP A 44 -48.33 72.20 -19.93
N GLY A 45 -48.78 71.05 -19.42
CA GLY A 45 -50.19 70.63 -19.45
C GLY A 45 -50.71 70.12 -20.80
N THR A 46 -49.92 70.20 -21.87
CA THR A 46 -50.19 69.56 -23.17
C THR A 46 -49.42 68.23 -23.27
N ASN A 47 -49.93 67.28 -24.07
CA ASN A 47 -49.31 65.98 -24.27
C ASN A 47 -49.08 65.73 -25.77
N PRO A 48 -48.00 65.03 -26.16
CA PRO A 48 -47.79 64.62 -27.54
C PRO A 48 -48.93 63.71 -28.02
N LEU A 49 -49.22 63.76 -29.31
CA LEU A 49 -50.25 62.91 -29.92
C LEU A 49 -49.91 61.43 -29.70
N LEU A 50 -50.87 60.66 -29.16
CA LEU A 50 -50.66 59.23 -28.91
C LEU A 50 -50.41 58.49 -30.24
N PRO A 51 -49.44 57.57 -30.27
CA PRO A 51 -49.21 56.72 -31.43
C PRO A 51 -50.40 55.79 -31.66
N SER A 52 -50.67 55.52 -32.94
CA SER A 52 -51.80 54.73 -33.38
C SER A 52 -51.43 53.25 -33.45
N ILE A 53 -52.39 52.39 -33.12
CA ILE A 53 -52.22 50.93 -33.10
C ILE A 53 -52.49 50.34 -34.51
N ALA A 54 -53.00 51.13 -35.45
CA ALA A 54 -53.33 50.66 -36.79
C ALA A 54 -52.08 50.14 -37.53
N PRO A 55 -52.08 48.88 -38.03
CA PRO A 55 -50.91 48.30 -38.72
C PRO A 55 -50.41 49.14 -39.89
N THR A 56 -51.32 49.70 -40.68
CA THR A 56 -50.99 50.55 -41.82
C THR A 56 -50.19 51.78 -41.42
N GLU A 57 -50.51 52.40 -40.29
CA GLU A 57 -49.82 53.58 -39.80
C GLU A 57 -48.47 53.21 -39.17
N CYS A 58 -48.38 52.09 -38.46
CA CYS A 58 -47.11 51.59 -37.92
C CYS A 58 -46.11 51.26 -39.04
N PHE A 59 -46.57 50.62 -40.13
CA PHE A 59 -45.72 50.33 -41.28
C PHE A 59 -45.38 51.59 -42.08
N ALA A 60 -46.28 52.58 -42.15
CA ALA A 60 -45.97 53.87 -42.78
C ALA A 60 -44.87 54.63 -42.00
N ALA A 61 -44.92 54.62 -40.67
CA ALA A 61 -43.92 55.27 -39.81
C ALA A 61 -42.51 54.65 -39.91
N LEU A 62 -42.38 53.42 -40.45
CA LEU A 62 -41.07 52.83 -40.77
C LEU A 62 -40.39 53.48 -41.98
N THR A 63 -41.12 54.26 -42.78
CA THR A 63 -40.55 55.02 -43.91
C THR A 63 -40.08 56.42 -43.50
N ASP A 64 -40.40 56.87 -42.29
CA ASP A 64 -40.02 58.18 -41.76
C ASP A 64 -38.58 58.17 -41.22
N PHE A 65 -37.65 58.71 -42.01
CA PHE A 65 -36.25 58.86 -41.63
C PHE A 65 -36.04 60.14 -40.79
N PRO A 66 -35.27 60.13 -39.68
CA PRO A 66 -34.48 59.02 -39.12
C PRO A 66 -35.18 58.23 -37.99
N TYR A 67 -36.45 58.52 -37.68
CA TYR A 67 -37.16 57.94 -36.52
C TYR A 67 -37.32 56.41 -36.60
N ASN A 68 -37.45 55.89 -37.82
CA ASN A 68 -37.51 54.46 -38.10
C ASN A 68 -36.29 53.69 -37.58
N LEU A 69 -35.08 54.23 -37.72
CA LEU A 69 -33.83 53.60 -37.26
C LEU A 69 -33.79 53.50 -35.74
N TYR A 70 -34.17 54.57 -35.04
CA TYR A 70 -34.22 54.58 -33.58
C TYR A 70 -35.27 53.59 -33.03
N GLY A 71 -36.46 53.55 -33.64
CA GLY A 71 -37.54 52.64 -33.23
C GLY A 71 -37.17 51.16 -33.41
N ILE A 72 -36.63 50.79 -34.57
CA ILE A 72 -36.18 49.41 -34.83
C ILE A 72 -35.03 49.02 -33.89
N PHE A 73 -34.06 49.91 -33.69
CA PHE A 73 -32.89 49.62 -32.83
C PHE A 73 -33.30 49.40 -31.37
N ILE A 74 -34.20 50.23 -30.82
CA ILE A 74 -34.71 50.08 -29.45
C ILE A 74 -35.45 48.75 -29.28
N CYS A 75 -36.30 48.37 -30.25
CA CYS A 75 -37.01 47.09 -30.20
C CYS A 75 -36.06 45.89 -30.28
N LEU A 76 -35.03 45.95 -31.14
CA LEU A 76 -34.02 44.90 -31.23
C LEU A 76 -33.18 44.81 -29.94
N ALA A 77 -32.81 45.94 -29.34
CA ALA A 77 -32.07 45.98 -28.08
C ALA A 77 -32.91 45.41 -26.91
N ALA A 78 -34.18 45.76 -26.82
CA ALA A 78 -35.10 45.22 -25.81
C ALA A 78 -35.31 43.71 -25.99
N PHE A 79 -35.47 43.24 -27.23
CA PHE A 79 -35.59 41.81 -27.53
C PHE A 79 -34.31 41.05 -27.20
N ALA A 80 -33.13 41.61 -27.51
CA ALA A 80 -31.84 41.02 -27.17
C ALA A 80 -31.64 40.93 -25.64
N LEU A 81 -32.04 41.96 -24.89
CA LEU A 81 -31.97 41.98 -23.42
C LEU A 81 -32.92 40.96 -22.81
N LEU A 82 -34.15 40.83 -23.33
CA LEU A 82 -35.11 39.82 -22.88
C LEU A 82 -34.61 38.39 -23.18
N ALA A 83 -34.08 38.16 -24.39
CA ALA A 83 -33.48 36.88 -24.75
C ALA A 83 -32.28 36.55 -23.85
N PHE A 84 -31.44 37.53 -23.53
CA PHE A 84 -30.33 37.38 -22.60
C PHE A 84 -30.81 37.03 -21.18
N LEU A 85 -31.83 37.72 -20.66
CA LEU A 85 -32.42 37.42 -19.36
C LEU A 85 -33.05 36.01 -19.30
N LEU A 86 -33.77 35.61 -20.35
CA LEU A 86 -34.36 34.27 -20.46
C LEU A 86 -33.30 33.17 -20.56
N MET A 87 -32.22 33.40 -21.32
CA MET A 87 -31.08 32.47 -21.37
C MET A 87 -30.41 32.35 -19.99
N ARG A 88 -30.22 33.47 -19.29
CA ARG A 88 -29.65 33.48 -17.94
C ARG A 88 -30.52 32.73 -16.93
N MET A 89 -31.85 32.94 -16.95
CA MET A 89 -32.80 32.21 -16.10
C MET A 89 -32.86 30.71 -16.43
N GLY A 90 -32.68 30.32 -17.69
CA GLY A 90 -32.69 28.92 -18.12
C GLY A 90 -31.41 28.15 -17.72
N LEU A 91 -30.26 28.85 -17.69
CA LEU A 91 -28.98 28.27 -17.29
C LEU A 91 -28.92 27.98 -15.78
N ASP A 92 -29.49 28.84 -14.94
CA ASP A 92 -29.44 28.70 -13.47
C ASP A 92 -30.29 27.52 -12.94
N ARG A 93 -31.33 27.09 -13.68
CA ARG A 93 -32.19 25.95 -13.28
C ARG A 93 -31.59 24.57 -13.55
N ASN A 94 -30.65 24.47 -14.50
CA ASN A 94 -30.12 23.20 -15.00
C ASN A 94 -28.65 22.93 -14.61
N GLY A 95 -28.14 23.58 -13.57
CA GLY A 95 -26.73 23.49 -13.15
C GLY A 95 -26.20 22.12 -12.70
N GLY A 96 -26.91 21.01 -12.95
CA GLY A 96 -26.45 19.66 -12.65
C GLY A 96 -25.41 19.18 -13.65
N VAL A 97 -24.36 18.52 -13.16
CA VAL A 97 -23.41 17.80 -14.02
C VAL A 97 -24.15 16.59 -14.58
N SER A 98 -24.33 16.51 -15.90
CA SER A 98 -24.97 15.38 -16.57
C SER A 98 -23.91 14.42 -17.12
N ASP A 99 -23.99 13.17 -16.68
CA ASP A 99 -23.24 12.05 -17.23
C ASP A 99 -24.01 11.48 -18.44
N ARG A 100 -23.51 11.78 -19.64
CA ARG A 100 -24.13 11.41 -20.91
C ARG A 100 -23.99 9.91 -21.23
N GLU A 101 -22.97 9.24 -20.73
CA GLU A 101 -22.76 7.81 -21.02
C GLU A 101 -23.79 6.97 -20.29
N ARG A 102 -24.10 7.33 -19.04
CA ARG A 102 -25.06 6.60 -18.19
C ARG A 102 -26.45 7.23 -18.15
N ASN A 103 -26.67 8.33 -18.87
CA ASN A 103 -27.89 9.13 -18.85
C ASN A 103 -28.32 9.50 -17.41
N LEU A 104 -27.34 9.92 -16.58
CA LEU A 104 -27.58 10.32 -15.20
C LEU A 104 -27.41 11.84 -15.07
N SER A 105 -28.33 12.47 -14.34
CA SER A 105 -28.23 13.89 -14.00
C SER A 105 -27.92 14.03 -12.52
N TYR A 106 -26.71 14.44 -12.18
CA TYR A 106 -26.32 14.63 -10.78
C TYR A 106 -27.04 15.85 -10.19
N SER A 107 -27.52 15.70 -8.96
CA SER A 107 -28.22 16.74 -8.22
C SER A 107 -27.23 17.49 -7.32
N ASN A 108 -27.18 18.82 -7.46
CA ASN A 108 -26.35 19.67 -6.59
C ASN A 108 -26.92 19.80 -5.17
N LYS A 109 -28.15 19.35 -4.93
CA LYS A 109 -28.84 19.43 -3.63
C LYS A 109 -28.20 18.53 -2.56
N GLY A 110 -27.43 17.50 -2.97
CA GLY A 110 -26.63 16.68 -2.06
C GLY A 110 -27.40 15.84 -1.04
N THR A 111 -28.72 15.67 -1.18
CA THR A 111 -29.61 15.03 -0.20
C THR A 111 -29.15 13.67 0.31
N TYR A 112 -28.54 12.85 -0.56
CA TYR A 112 -28.01 11.52 -0.20
C TYR A 112 -26.48 11.42 -0.27
N GLY A 113 -25.81 12.50 -0.67
CA GLY A 113 -24.38 12.54 -0.93
C GLY A 113 -24.02 13.40 -2.13
N THR A 114 -22.82 13.97 -2.08
CA THR A 114 -22.23 14.89 -3.08
C THR A 114 -21.08 14.24 -3.87
N SER A 115 -20.94 12.92 -3.77
CA SER A 115 -19.91 12.18 -4.51
C SER A 115 -20.21 12.18 -6.01
N GLY A 116 -19.17 12.02 -6.82
CA GLY A 116 -19.25 12.00 -8.28
C GLY A 116 -17.88 11.77 -8.88
N PHE A 117 -17.79 11.84 -10.21
CA PHE A 117 -16.48 11.93 -10.86
C PHE A 117 -15.86 13.31 -10.65
N MET A 118 -14.54 13.32 -10.53
CA MET A 118 -13.75 14.54 -10.43
C MET A 118 -13.94 15.40 -11.68
N THR A 119 -14.25 16.67 -11.48
CA THR A 119 -14.34 17.65 -12.57
C THR A 119 -12.96 18.11 -13.02
N PRO A 120 -12.79 18.64 -14.25
CA PRO A 120 -11.49 19.15 -14.69
C PRO A 120 -10.92 20.26 -13.81
N GLN A 121 -11.78 21.07 -13.18
CA GLN A 121 -11.36 22.13 -12.25
C GLN A 121 -10.82 21.56 -10.94
N GLU A 122 -11.53 20.60 -10.32
CA GLU A 122 -11.07 19.89 -9.12
C GLU A 122 -9.76 19.13 -9.40
N MET A 123 -9.65 18.52 -10.58
CA MET A 123 -8.44 17.82 -11.00
C MET A 123 -7.23 18.74 -11.06
N HIS A 124 -7.33 19.91 -11.69
CA HIS A 124 -6.20 20.85 -11.80
C HIS A 124 -5.75 21.47 -10.47
N GLN A 125 -6.57 21.38 -9.41
CA GLN A 125 -6.17 21.82 -8.07
C GLN A 125 -5.23 20.83 -7.37
N VAL A 126 -5.26 19.55 -7.77
CA VAL A 126 -4.60 18.46 -7.04
C VAL A 126 -3.60 17.70 -7.92
N LEU A 127 -3.88 17.61 -9.21
CA LEU A 127 -3.15 16.81 -10.20
C LEU A 127 -2.62 17.70 -11.33
N GLU A 128 -1.45 17.33 -11.82
CA GLU A 128 -0.83 17.93 -12.98
C GLU A 128 -1.08 17.09 -14.23
N LEU A 129 -1.55 17.74 -15.30
CA LEU A 129 -1.62 17.12 -16.62
C LEU A 129 -0.38 17.48 -17.42
N VAL A 130 0.41 16.47 -17.74
CA VAL A 130 1.72 16.62 -18.35
C VAL A 130 1.72 16.06 -19.76
N ASP A 131 2.15 16.87 -20.73
CA ASP A 131 2.35 16.43 -22.12
C ASP A 131 3.68 15.70 -22.31
N ASN A 132 4.76 16.16 -21.66
CA ASN A 132 6.09 15.55 -21.76
C ASN A 132 6.61 15.09 -20.39
N VAL A 133 6.56 13.79 -20.18
CA VAL A 133 6.88 13.13 -18.91
C VAL A 133 8.38 13.17 -18.55
N LYS A 134 9.27 13.48 -19.51
CA LYS A 134 10.73 13.43 -19.32
C LYS A 134 11.24 14.33 -18.19
N HIS A 135 10.58 15.46 -17.95
CA HIS A 135 11.00 16.47 -16.98
C HIS A 135 10.13 16.51 -15.72
N THR A 136 9.08 15.69 -15.68
CA THR A 136 8.19 15.62 -14.54
C THR A 136 8.83 14.80 -13.45
N LYS A 137 8.72 15.30 -12.21
CA LYS A 137 9.09 14.61 -10.98
C LYS A 137 7.90 14.04 -10.23
N GLY A 138 6.68 14.46 -10.61
CA GLY A 138 5.44 13.98 -10.04
C GLY A 138 5.19 12.49 -10.33
N GLN A 139 4.53 11.81 -9.40
CA GLN A 139 4.20 10.40 -9.55
C GLN A 139 3.11 10.22 -10.61
N ILE A 140 3.38 9.44 -11.66
CA ILE A 140 2.39 9.14 -12.69
C ILE A 140 1.37 8.17 -12.12
N LEU A 141 0.10 8.58 -12.13
CA LEU A 141 -1.02 7.76 -11.67
C LEU A 141 -1.85 7.21 -12.83
N GLY A 142 -1.79 7.85 -14.00
CA GLY A 142 -2.58 7.45 -15.15
C GLY A 142 -2.46 8.38 -16.34
N ARG A 143 -3.44 8.36 -17.24
CA ARG A 143 -3.49 9.26 -18.41
C ARG A 143 -4.90 9.72 -18.75
N LEU A 144 -5.00 10.94 -19.26
CA LEU A 144 -6.21 11.50 -19.88
C LEU A 144 -5.89 11.95 -21.29
N GLY A 145 -6.51 11.30 -22.28
CA GLY A 145 -6.14 11.45 -23.68
C GLY A 145 -4.68 11.06 -23.92
N ASN A 146 -3.88 12.05 -24.34
CA ASN A 146 -2.43 11.91 -24.55
C ASN A 146 -1.58 12.47 -23.41
N LYS A 147 -2.20 13.07 -22.38
CA LYS A 147 -1.48 13.66 -21.25
C LYS A 147 -1.37 12.65 -20.11
N ALA A 148 -0.22 12.63 -19.44
CA ALA A 148 -0.04 11.88 -18.20
C ALA A 148 -0.70 12.64 -17.04
N VAL A 149 -1.41 11.91 -16.18
CA VAL A 149 -1.97 12.41 -14.93
C VAL A 149 -0.95 12.14 -13.84
N CYS A 150 -0.39 13.20 -13.26
CA CYS A 150 0.67 13.11 -12.27
C CYS A 150 0.23 13.72 -10.94
N LEU A 151 0.57 13.06 -9.85
CA LEU A 151 0.56 13.66 -8.52
C LEU A 151 1.83 14.50 -8.36
N PRO A 152 1.73 15.82 -8.13
CA PRO A 152 2.89 16.70 -7.98
C PRO A 152 3.84 16.22 -6.88
N GLU A 153 5.14 16.51 -7.03
CA GLU A 153 6.15 16.16 -6.04
C GLU A 153 5.90 16.85 -4.69
N GLU A 154 5.54 18.13 -4.76
CA GLU A 154 5.15 18.97 -3.63
C GLU A 154 3.65 18.86 -3.39
N THR A 155 3.24 17.90 -2.57
CA THR A 155 1.85 17.70 -2.18
C THR A 155 1.71 17.57 -0.66
N ARG A 156 0.56 18.00 -0.14
CA ARG A 156 0.21 17.76 1.28
C ARG A 156 -0.12 16.29 1.55
N MET A 157 -0.41 15.51 0.50
CA MET A 157 -0.68 14.08 0.61
C MET A 157 0.60 13.31 0.94
N ASN A 158 0.46 12.15 1.57
CA ASN A 158 1.57 11.22 1.67
C ASN A 158 1.88 10.60 0.30
N ARG A 159 3.10 10.08 0.14
CA ARG A 159 3.56 9.40 -1.09
C ARG A 159 3.26 7.89 -1.07
N ASN A 160 2.49 7.42 -0.10
CA ASN A 160 2.11 6.02 -0.03
C ASN A 160 0.96 5.76 -0.99
N VAL A 161 1.09 4.73 -1.82
CA VAL A 161 0.12 4.42 -2.87
C VAL A 161 -0.34 2.99 -2.73
N ALA A 162 -1.65 2.78 -2.70
CA ALA A 162 -2.24 1.45 -2.80
C ALA A 162 -2.62 1.16 -4.26
N VAL A 163 -2.13 0.06 -4.83
CA VAL A 163 -2.40 -0.34 -6.21
C VAL A 163 -3.07 -1.70 -6.23
N TYR A 164 -4.26 -1.75 -6.82
CA TYR A 164 -5.13 -2.92 -6.85
C TYR A 164 -5.36 -3.31 -8.30
N GLY A 165 -5.21 -4.59 -8.62
CA GLY A 165 -5.52 -5.05 -9.96
C GLY A 165 -5.43 -6.56 -10.11
N ALA A 166 -6.42 -7.18 -10.76
CA ALA A 166 -6.36 -8.60 -11.09
C ALA A 166 -5.08 -8.97 -11.86
N SER A 167 -4.74 -10.27 -11.92
CA SER A 167 -3.64 -10.72 -12.79
C SER A 167 -3.87 -10.26 -14.24
N GLY A 168 -2.83 -9.79 -14.92
CA GLY A 168 -2.94 -9.24 -16.28
C GLY A 168 -3.51 -7.81 -16.39
N SER A 169 -3.90 -7.15 -15.29
CA SER A 169 -4.43 -5.77 -15.30
C SER A 169 -3.41 -4.67 -15.62
N MET A 170 -2.19 -5.04 -16.00
CA MET A 170 -1.04 -4.16 -16.27
C MET A 170 -0.43 -3.48 -15.03
N LYS A 171 -0.58 -3.97 -13.78
CA LYS A 171 0.04 -3.38 -12.57
C LYS A 171 1.51 -2.97 -12.77
N SER A 172 2.36 -3.94 -13.13
CA SER A 172 3.80 -3.72 -13.28
C SER A 172 4.15 -2.87 -14.51
N ARG A 173 3.27 -2.86 -15.53
CA ARG A 173 3.44 -2.15 -16.81
C ARG A 173 2.89 -0.72 -16.80
N ALA A 174 1.80 -0.46 -16.08
CA ALA A 174 1.10 0.81 -16.02
C ALA A 174 1.56 1.65 -14.82
N TYR A 175 1.92 1.01 -13.70
CA TYR A 175 2.32 1.72 -12.50
C TYR A 175 3.78 1.48 -12.11
N VAL A 176 4.21 0.23 -11.84
CA VAL A 176 5.52 -0.04 -11.17
C VAL A 176 6.72 0.49 -11.96
N ARG A 177 6.81 0.20 -13.26
CA ARG A 177 7.91 0.72 -14.11
C ARG A 177 7.90 2.25 -14.22
N ASN A 178 6.71 2.84 -14.31
CA ASN A 178 6.57 4.29 -14.33
C ASN A 178 6.98 4.93 -13.00
N ALA A 179 6.59 4.32 -11.87
CA ALA A 179 7.02 4.73 -10.55
C ALA A 179 8.55 4.68 -10.43
N ALA A 180 9.18 3.62 -10.91
CA ALA A 180 10.64 3.51 -10.94
C ALA A 180 11.31 4.63 -11.75
N PHE A 181 10.79 4.95 -12.94
CA PHE A 181 11.29 6.08 -13.73
C PHE A 181 11.15 7.43 -13.00
N GLN A 182 10.03 7.65 -12.32
CA GLN A 182 9.79 8.86 -11.57
C GLN A 182 10.68 8.97 -10.33
N CYS A 183 10.97 7.85 -9.65
CA CYS A 183 11.96 7.81 -8.56
C CYS A 183 13.36 8.19 -9.07
N VAL A 184 13.75 7.69 -10.25
CA VAL A 184 15.03 8.07 -10.88
C VAL A 184 15.08 9.55 -11.26
N ALA A 185 13.97 10.12 -11.74
CA ALA A 185 13.87 11.55 -12.04
C ALA A 185 14.02 12.43 -10.78
N ARG A 186 13.53 11.95 -9.63
CA ARG A 186 13.69 12.59 -8.31
C ARG A 186 15.06 12.31 -7.66
N GLY A 187 15.77 11.28 -8.12
CA GLY A 187 17.03 10.85 -7.52
C GLY A 187 16.85 10.08 -6.21
N GLU A 188 15.69 9.44 -6.03
CA GLU A 188 15.36 8.59 -4.89
C GLU A 188 15.97 7.20 -5.05
N SER A 189 16.25 6.52 -3.95
CA SER A 189 16.61 5.10 -3.93
C SER A 189 15.36 4.22 -4.07
N LEU A 190 15.55 3.05 -4.66
CA LEU A 190 14.49 2.09 -4.97
C LEU A 190 14.71 0.78 -4.22
N ILE A 191 13.65 0.24 -3.65
CA ILE A 191 13.65 -1.12 -3.10
C ILE A 191 12.44 -1.83 -3.68
N CYS A 192 12.66 -2.90 -4.43
CA CYS A 192 11.62 -3.58 -5.20
C CYS A 192 11.49 -5.03 -4.73
N THR A 193 10.29 -5.48 -4.44
CA THR A 193 9.96 -6.91 -4.41
C THR A 193 9.61 -7.34 -5.84
N ASP A 194 10.17 -8.44 -6.30
CA ASP A 194 10.06 -8.85 -7.70
C ASP A 194 9.79 -10.37 -7.82
N PRO A 195 8.52 -10.80 -7.74
CA PRO A 195 8.16 -12.22 -7.81
C PRO A 195 8.53 -12.92 -9.12
N LYS A 196 8.72 -12.16 -10.20
CA LYS A 196 8.90 -12.72 -11.55
C LYS A 196 10.26 -12.38 -12.14
N SER A 197 11.13 -11.75 -11.36
CA SER A 197 12.41 -11.16 -11.80
C SER A 197 12.29 -10.11 -12.92
N GLU A 198 11.08 -9.74 -13.34
CA GLU A 198 10.85 -8.91 -14.53
C GLU A 198 11.27 -7.45 -14.31
N LEU A 199 11.21 -6.96 -13.07
CA LEU A 199 11.60 -5.60 -12.72
C LEU A 199 13.11 -5.49 -12.71
N TYR A 200 13.81 -6.47 -12.13
CA TYR A 200 15.27 -6.54 -12.18
C TYR A 200 15.73 -6.65 -13.64
N GLU A 201 15.14 -7.56 -14.41
CA GLU A 201 15.56 -7.79 -15.79
C GLU A 201 15.46 -6.55 -16.67
N ASP A 202 14.40 -5.76 -16.50
CA ASP A 202 14.19 -4.54 -17.28
C ASP A 202 15.00 -3.36 -16.75
N LEU A 203 15.05 -3.16 -15.42
CA LEU A 203 15.53 -1.91 -14.82
C LEU A 203 16.99 -1.92 -14.39
N ALA A 204 17.61 -3.07 -14.14
CA ALA A 204 18.93 -3.12 -13.52
C ALA A 204 20.01 -2.37 -14.33
N VAL A 205 20.12 -2.67 -15.63
CA VAL A 205 21.09 -2.00 -16.52
C VAL A 205 20.79 -0.52 -16.67
N TYR A 206 19.50 -0.15 -16.72
CA TYR A 206 19.08 1.24 -16.79
C TYR A 206 19.51 2.03 -15.54
N LEU A 207 19.36 1.44 -14.35
CA LEU A 207 19.71 2.05 -13.07
C LEU A 207 21.23 2.18 -12.91
N GLU A 208 21.99 1.15 -13.28
CA GLU A 208 23.47 1.19 -13.32
C GLU A 208 23.97 2.34 -14.20
N ASN A 209 23.40 2.48 -15.41
CA ASN A 209 23.73 3.57 -16.34
C ASN A 209 23.37 4.97 -15.80
N LYS A 210 22.45 5.05 -14.81
CA LYS A 210 22.08 6.29 -14.11
C LYS A 210 22.92 6.54 -12.85
N GLY A 211 23.93 5.69 -12.59
CA GLY A 211 24.83 5.80 -11.44
C GLY A 211 24.24 5.25 -10.14
N TYR A 212 23.24 4.38 -10.21
CA TYR A 212 22.71 3.70 -9.03
C TYR A 212 23.59 2.50 -8.66
N ILE A 213 23.75 2.27 -7.36
CA ILE A 213 24.30 1.01 -6.86
C ILE A 213 23.17 -0.01 -6.88
N VAL A 214 23.24 -0.96 -7.81
CA VAL A 214 22.24 -2.02 -7.96
C VAL A 214 22.68 -3.25 -7.17
N LYS A 215 21.76 -3.79 -6.36
CA LYS A 215 21.95 -5.05 -5.62
C LYS A 215 20.74 -5.94 -5.79
N VAL A 216 20.97 -7.25 -5.80
CA VAL A 216 19.94 -8.26 -5.99
C VAL A 216 20.04 -9.34 -4.92
N PHE A 217 18.98 -9.47 -4.12
CA PHE A 217 18.78 -10.61 -3.24
C PHE A 217 17.84 -11.60 -3.95
N ASN A 218 18.40 -12.63 -4.56
CA ASN A 218 17.69 -13.55 -5.44
C ASN A 218 17.42 -14.89 -4.74
N LEU A 219 16.17 -15.14 -4.37
CA LEU A 219 15.76 -16.39 -3.72
C LEU A 219 15.26 -17.45 -4.72
N VAL A 220 15.02 -17.07 -5.99
CA VAL A 220 14.62 -18.01 -7.06
C VAL A 220 15.85 -18.69 -7.67
N SER A 221 16.92 -17.95 -7.87
CA SER A 221 18.23 -18.48 -8.26
C SER A 221 19.30 -18.00 -7.28
N PRO A 222 19.37 -18.62 -6.08
CA PRO A 222 20.27 -18.23 -5.00
C PRO A 222 21.73 -18.08 -5.42
N GLU A 223 22.19 -18.92 -6.35
CA GLU A 223 23.57 -18.86 -6.77
C GLU A 223 23.93 -17.48 -7.38
N ASN A 224 22.97 -16.82 -8.04
CA ASN A 224 23.12 -15.53 -8.70
C ASN A 224 22.65 -14.36 -7.81
N SER A 225 22.58 -14.56 -6.49
CA SER A 225 22.23 -13.52 -5.52
C SER A 225 23.48 -12.83 -4.99
N ASP A 226 23.43 -11.52 -4.80
CA ASP A 226 24.35 -10.85 -3.86
C ASP A 226 24.11 -11.40 -2.44
N SER A 227 25.16 -11.36 -1.63
CA SER A 227 25.11 -11.92 -0.28
C SER A 227 24.72 -10.87 0.77
N TRP A 228 23.85 -11.27 1.69
CA TRP A 228 23.42 -10.48 2.83
C TRP A 228 23.53 -11.29 4.13
N ASN A 229 24.49 -10.94 4.97
CA ASN A 229 24.65 -11.55 6.28
C ASN A 229 23.65 -10.99 7.29
N CYS A 230 22.51 -11.65 7.40
CA CYS A 230 21.41 -11.24 8.27
C CYS A 230 21.76 -11.28 9.76
N LEU A 231 22.77 -12.05 10.19
CA LEU A 231 23.17 -12.12 11.60
C LEU A 231 23.88 -10.85 12.05
N MET A 232 24.63 -10.22 11.14
CA MET A 232 25.40 -9.00 11.42
C MET A 232 24.50 -7.77 11.64
N GLU A 233 23.23 -7.83 11.25
CA GLU A 233 22.27 -6.74 11.46
C GLU A 233 21.85 -6.55 12.93
N ILE A 234 22.14 -7.54 13.77
CA ILE A 234 21.73 -7.56 15.18
C ILE A 234 22.60 -6.63 16.03
N ASP A 235 23.89 -6.54 15.71
CA ASP A 235 24.85 -5.63 16.35
C ASP A 235 24.80 -5.71 17.90
N GLY A 236 24.77 -6.94 18.44
CA GLY A 236 24.67 -7.22 19.87
C GLY A 236 23.38 -6.79 20.57
N SER A 237 22.40 -6.24 19.86
CA SER A 237 21.14 -5.77 20.44
C SER A 237 20.16 -6.91 20.70
N GLU A 238 19.82 -7.12 21.98
CA GLU A 238 18.79 -8.10 22.37
C GLU A 238 17.44 -7.86 21.69
N THR A 239 17.08 -6.60 21.45
CA THR A 239 15.84 -6.22 20.75
C THR A 239 15.89 -6.59 19.27
N MET A 240 17.04 -6.46 18.61
CA MET A 240 17.17 -6.88 17.21
C MET A 240 17.18 -8.40 17.08
N ALA A 241 17.81 -9.10 18.02
CA ALA A 241 17.77 -10.56 18.08
C ALA A 241 16.34 -11.08 18.33
N GLN A 242 15.57 -10.36 19.17
CA GLN A 242 14.15 -10.63 19.38
C GLN A 242 13.37 -10.49 18.07
N ILE A 243 13.48 -9.34 17.39
CA ILE A 243 12.79 -9.10 16.12
C ILE A 243 13.20 -10.13 15.05
N PHE A 244 14.47 -10.48 14.98
CA PHE A 244 14.96 -11.54 14.08
C PHE A 244 14.21 -12.85 14.33
N ALA A 245 14.18 -13.30 15.59
CA ALA A 245 13.53 -14.54 15.96
C ALA A 245 12.01 -14.47 15.71
N ASP A 246 11.35 -13.37 16.07
CA ASP A 246 9.93 -13.13 15.80
C ASP A 246 9.59 -13.27 14.30
N VAL A 247 10.38 -12.64 13.42
CA VAL A 247 10.16 -12.70 11.97
C VAL A 247 10.32 -14.13 11.44
N VAL A 248 11.33 -14.88 11.90
CA VAL A 248 11.55 -16.27 11.50
C VAL A 248 10.39 -17.15 11.95
N ILE A 249 10.01 -17.09 13.23
CA ILE A 249 8.94 -17.92 13.81
C ILE A 249 7.59 -17.61 13.13
N GLN A 250 7.24 -16.33 12.95
CA GLN A 250 5.97 -15.94 12.34
C GLN A 250 5.85 -16.36 10.86
N ASN A 251 6.95 -16.31 10.09
CA ASN A 251 6.92 -16.64 8.67
C ASN A 251 7.16 -18.11 8.35
N THR A 252 7.59 -18.91 9.33
CA THR A 252 7.75 -20.36 9.18
C THR A 252 6.62 -21.15 9.86
N GLY A 253 5.84 -20.52 10.74
CA GLY A 253 4.67 -21.10 11.37
C GLY A 253 3.43 -21.14 10.47
N THR A 254 2.56 -22.14 10.66
CA THR A 254 1.33 -22.35 9.88
C THR A 254 0.15 -21.45 10.30
N GLY A 255 0.41 -20.32 10.97
CA GLY A 255 -0.62 -19.36 11.43
C GLY A 255 -1.54 -19.86 12.57
N LYS A 256 -1.54 -21.17 12.86
CA LYS A 256 -2.21 -21.84 13.98
C LYS A 256 -1.22 -22.58 14.89
N GLY A 257 0.02 -22.08 14.97
CA GLY A 257 1.00 -22.60 15.91
C GLY A 257 0.52 -22.40 17.34
N ASP A 258 0.78 -23.39 18.20
CA ASP A 258 0.54 -23.23 19.63
C ASP A 258 1.59 -22.28 20.19
N ARG A 259 1.12 -21.14 20.74
CA ARG A 259 1.93 -20.02 21.23
C ARG A 259 3.01 -20.48 22.21
N PHE A 260 2.77 -21.57 22.94
CA PHE A 260 3.76 -22.13 23.85
C PHE A 260 5.02 -22.59 23.12
N TRP A 261 4.86 -23.36 22.03
CA TRP A 261 5.98 -23.87 21.24
C TRP A 261 6.69 -22.75 20.49
N ASP A 262 5.94 -21.81 19.92
CA ASP A 262 6.50 -20.64 19.24
C ASP A 262 7.40 -19.82 20.18
N ASN A 263 6.96 -19.57 21.41
CA ASN A 263 7.74 -18.84 22.40
C ASN A 263 8.98 -19.62 22.86
N ALA A 264 8.90 -20.95 22.98
CA ALA A 264 10.03 -21.77 23.39
C ALA A 264 11.11 -21.83 22.29
N GLU A 265 10.71 -22.03 21.04
CA GLU A 265 11.60 -22.00 19.87
C GLU A 265 12.22 -20.62 19.65
N LEU A 266 11.44 -19.56 19.87
CA LEU A 266 11.93 -18.18 19.82
C LEU A 266 13.06 -17.95 20.81
N ASN A 267 12.88 -18.35 22.07
CA ASN A 267 13.89 -18.15 23.11
C ASN A 267 15.18 -18.93 22.80
N LEU A 268 15.04 -20.16 22.30
CA LEU A 268 16.19 -20.96 21.87
C LEU A 268 16.91 -20.29 20.67
N LEU A 269 16.18 -19.85 19.65
CA LEU A 269 16.74 -19.18 18.49
C LEU A 269 17.48 -17.90 18.87
N LYS A 270 16.84 -17.06 19.71
CA LYS A 270 17.44 -15.82 20.23
C LYS A 270 18.74 -16.09 20.98
N ALA A 271 18.79 -17.12 21.82
CA ALA A 271 20.00 -17.52 22.53
C ALA A 271 21.12 -17.94 21.56
N LEU A 272 20.83 -18.79 20.59
CA LEU A 272 21.83 -19.30 19.64
C LEU A 272 22.38 -18.18 18.75
N ILE A 273 21.51 -17.29 18.28
CA ILE A 273 21.88 -16.11 17.49
C ILE A 273 22.84 -15.21 18.24
N LEU A 274 22.50 -14.82 19.48
CA LEU A 274 23.34 -13.95 20.31
C LEU A 274 24.67 -14.63 20.67
N TYR A 275 24.66 -15.95 20.86
CA TYR A 275 25.87 -16.70 21.14
C TYR A 275 26.84 -16.74 19.95
N VAL A 276 26.33 -16.99 18.73
CA VAL A 276 27.17 -16.99 17.51
C VAL A 276 27.64 -15.57 17.18
N GLU A 277 26.76 -14.57 17.24
CA GLU A 277 27.09 -13.18 16.92
C GLU A 277 28.20 -12.64 17.83
N GLN A 278 28.18 -12.94 19.14
CA GLN A 278 29.18 -12.41 20.09
C GLN A 278 30.40 -13.32 20.27
N GLY A 279 30.23 -14.64 20.17
CA GLY A 279 31.25 -15.62 20.52
C GLY A 279 32.13 -16.11 19.37
N TYR A 280 31.71 -15.96 18.11
CA TYR A 280 32.41 -16.53 16.96
C TYR A 280 33.32 -15.50 16.28
N PRO A 281 34.39 -15.96 15.59
CA PRO A 281 35.22 -15.07 14.77
C PRO A 281 34.38 -14.45 13.63
N PRO A 282 34.74 -13.25 13.13
CA PRO A 282 33.94 -12.52 12.13
C PRO A 282 33.52 -13.35 10.91
N GLU A 283 34.40 -14.22 10.41
CA GLU A 283 34.13 -15.10 9.25
C GLU A 283 33.04 -16.15 9.53
N ALA A 284 32.88 -16.54 10.80
CA ALA A 284 31.93 -17.54 11.24
C ALA A 284 30.67 -16.93 11.89
N LYS A 285 30.52 -15.60 11.89
CA LYS A 285 29.30 -14.91 12.38
C LYS A 285 28.20 -14.95 11.31
N ASN A 286 27.65 -16.13 11.05
CA ASN A 286 26.59 -16.30 10.06
C ASN A 286 25.48 -17.24 10.56
N ILE A 287 24.30 -17.12 9.95
CA ILE A 287 23.13 -17.93 10.30
C ILE A 287 23.33 -19.43 9.99
N GLY A 288 24.22 -19.75 9.04
CA GLY A 288 24.64 -21.12 8.77
C GLY A 288 25.29 -21.79 9.98
N GLN A 289 26.12 -21.06 10.73
CA GLN A 289 26.73 -21.56 11.97
C GLN A 289 25.71 -21.72 13.10
N VAL A 290 24.71 -20.85 13.18
CA VAL A 290 23.58 -21.03 14.12
C VAL A 290 22.84 -22.34 13.82
N TYR A 291 22.56 -22.62 12.54
CA TYR A 291 21.93 -23.86 12.12
C TYR A 291 22.82 -25.09 12.38
N LYS A 292 24.12 -24.98 12.11
CA LYS A 292 25.11 -26.04 12.40
C LYS A 292 25.19 -26.33 13.90
N LEU A 293 25.20 -25.29 14.73
CA LEU A 293 25.21 -25.42 16.18
C LEU A 293 23.94 -26.13 16.69
N LEU A 294 22.77 -25.80 16.14
CA LEU A 294 21.50 -26.45 16.49
C LEU A 294 21.45 -27.93 16.08
N THR A 295 21.98 -28.27 14.91
CA THR A 295 21.84 -29.61 14.31
C THR A 295 22.97 -30.58 14.69
N MET A 296 24.19 -30.08 14.89
CA MET A 296 25.37 -30.90 15.17
C MET A 296 25.71 -31.01 16.65
N SER A 297 25.08 -30.20 17.52
CA SER A 297 25.30 -30.27 18.97
C SER A 297 24.21 -31.06 19.65
N SER A 298 24.60 -31.91 20.59
CA SER A 298 23.63 -32.57 21.48
C SER A 298 23.06 -31.57 22.50
N GLU A 299 21.87 -31.88 23.04
CA GLU A 299 21.25 -31.07 24.11
C GLU A 299 22.19 -30.88 25.31
N LYS A 300 23.00 -31.89 25.64
CA LYS A 300 23.97 -31.82 26.75
C LYS A 300 25.13 -30.88 26.44
N GLU A 301 25.60 -30.86 25.19
CA GLU A 301 26.66 -29.95 24.76
C GLU A 301 26.17 -28.50 24.71
N LEU A 302 24.95 -28.26 24.20
CA LEU A 302 24.33 -26.94 24.26
C LEU A 302 24.23 -26.47 25.73
N ASN A 303 23.73 -27.32 26.63
CA ASN A 303 23.65 -26.95 28.05
C ASN A 303 25.01 -26.58 28.64
N ALA A 304 26.05 -27.37 28.34
CA ALA A 304 27.41 -27.09 28.81
C ALA A 304 27.97 -25.77 28.25
N LEU A 305 27.73 -25.47 26.96
CA LEU A 305 28.17 -24.24 26.32
C LEU A 305 27.54 -23.00 26.96
N PHE A 306 26.21 -23.02 27.17
CA PHE A 306 25.50 -21.88 27.75
C PHE A 306 25.70 -21.75 29.27
N ASP A 307 25.99 -22.84 29.98
CA ASP A 307 26.32 -22.79 31.42
C ASP A 307 27.66 -22.08 31.67
N LEU A 308 28.62 -22.21 30.76
CA LEU A 308 29.93 -21.54 30.80
C LEU A 308 29.85 -20.02 30.58
N LEU A 309 28.77 -19.52 29.96
CA LEU A 309 28.62 -18.08 29.72
C LEU A 309 28.45 -17.30 31.04
N PRO A 310 28.99 -16.09 31.15
CA PRO A 310 28.74 -15.24 32.31
C PRO A 310 27.26 -14.82 32.36
N VAL A 311 26.75 -14.50 33.56
CA VAL A 311 25.36 -14.03 33.75
C VAL A 311 25.09 -12.72 33.00
N SER A 312 26.12 -11.92 32.75
CA SER A 312 26.05 -10.70 31.95
C SER A 312 25.91 -10.93 30.44
N HIS A 313 26.05 -12.17 29.95
CA HIS A 313 25.94 -12.45 28.52
C HIS A 313 24.46 -12.44 28.08
N PRO A 314 24.08 -11.67 27.05
CA PRO A 314 22.67 -11.51 26.65
C PRO A 314 22.02 -12.83 26.20
N ALA A 315 22.81 -13.77 25.66
CA ALA A 315 22.33 -15.09 25.28
C ALA A 315 21.95 -16.01 26.46
N LYS A 316 22.40 -15.74 27.70
CA LYS A 316 22.21 -16.65 28.83
C LYS A 316 20.77 -16.66 29.34
N VAL A 317 20.14 -15.49 29.44
CA VAL A 317 18.77 -15.37 29.95
C VAL A 317 17.75 -16.11 29.07
N PRO A 318 17.71 -15.91 27.73
CA PRO A 318 16.78 -16.64 26.87
C PRO A 318 17.03 -18.16 26.91
N TYR A 319 18.29 -18.58 27.01
CA TYR A 319 18.62 -20.01 27.12
C TYR A 319 18.17 -20.61 28.46
N CYS A 320 18.30 -19.89 29.58
CA CYS A 320 17.81 -20.36 30.87
C CYS A 320 16.29 -20.58 30.89
N ILE A 321 15.52 -19.73 30.20
CA ILE A 321 14.06 -19.92 30.05
C ILE A 321 13.76 -21.21 29.29
N TYR A 322 14.47 -21.46 28.18
CA TYR A 322 14.39 -22.72 27.46
C TYR A 322 14.78 -23.92 28.33
N LYS A 323 15.84 -23.78 29.15
CA LYS A 323 16.36 -24.85 30.03
C LYS A 323 15.39 -25.26 31.13
N GLN A 324 14.49 -24.37 31.57
CA GLN A 324 13.47 -24.65 32.59
C GLN A 324 12.41 -25.65 32.12
N ALA A 325 12.21 -25.81 30.81
CA ALA A 325 11.28 -26.80 30.27
C ALA A 325 11.76 -28.23 30.55
N SER A 326 10.82 -29.18 30.59
CA SER A 326 11.15 -30.61 30.74
C SER A 326 11.97 -31.11 29.53
N GLU A 327 12.78 -32.16 29.74
CA GLU A 327 13.63 -32.74 28.68
C GLU A 327 12.84 -33.12 27.41
N THR A 328 11.64 -33.66 27.57
CA THR A 328 10.73 -33.98 26.45
C THR A 328 10.31 -32.75 25.64
N VAL A 329 10.01 -31.65 26.31
CA VAL A 329 9.66 -30.37 25.67
C VAL A 329 10.89 -29.76 25.01
N ARG A 330 12.05 -29.76 25.69
CA ARG A 330 13.31 -29.23 25.15
C ARG A 330 13.75 -29.94 23.88
N SER A 331 13.65 -31.27 23.85
CA SER A 331 13.89 -32.08 22.65
C SER A 331 12.89 -31.75 21.54
N GLY A 332 11.60 -31.60 21.88
CA GLY A 332 10.56 -31.18 20.92
C GLY A 332 10.85 -29.81 20.29
N VAL A 333 11.27 -28.83 21.09
CA VAL A 333 11.63 -27.48 20.65
C VAL A 333 12.87 -27.47 19.74
N ILE A 334 13.90 -28.27 20.02
CA ILE A 334 15.07 -28.40 19.14
C ILE A 334 14.64 -28.94 17.76
N ILE A 335 13.81 -29.97 17.74
CA ILE A 335 13.31 -30.58 16.51
C ILE A 335 12.43 -29.59 15.73
N GLY A 336 11.52 -28.90 16.43
CA GLY A 336 10.64 -27.89 15.85
C GLY A 336 11.41 -26.72 15.22
N LEU A 337 12.37 -26.15 15.97
CA LEU A 337 13.24 -25.09 15.45
C LEU A 337 14.14 -25.58 14.29
N GLY A 338 14.65 -26.81 14.38
CA GLY A 338 15.45 -27.43 13.32
C GLY A 338 14.67 -27.60 12.01
N SER A 339 13.37 -27.91 12.10
CA SER A 339 12.45 -27.98 10.97
C SER A 339 12.21 -26.58 10.36
N ARG A 340 11.99 -25.55 11.17
CA ARG A 340 11.81 -24.17 10.70
C ARG A 340 13.04 -23.61 9.99
N LEU A 341 14.23 -23.97 10.45
CA LEU A 341 15.50 -23.54 9.87
C LEU A 341 16.03 -24.51 8.78
N GLN A 342 15.25 -25.50 8.35
CA GLN A 342 15.68 -26.55 7.44
C GLN A 342 16.23 -26.02 6.11
N ILE A 343 15.83 -24.83 5.66
CA ILE A 343 16.34 -24.25 4.40
C ILE A 343 17.85 -24.02 4.43
N PHE A 344 18.46 -23.86 5.61
CA PHE A 344 19.90 -23.69 5.78
C PHE A 344 20.69 -25.00 5.65
N GLN A 345 20.00 -26.13 5.39
CA GLN A 345 20.64 -27.33 4.84
C GLN A 345 21.22 -27.08 3.45
N ASN A 346 20.60 -26.20 2.67
CA ASN A 346 21.09 -25.85 1.35
C ASN A 346 22.35 -24.98 1.46
N LYS A 347 23.48 -25.49 0.95
CA LYS A 347 24.77 -24.81 0.95
C LYS A 347 24.70 -23.43 0.30
N ILE A 348 23.98 -23.28 -0.81
CA ILE A 348 23.91 -22.01 -1.54
C ILE A 348 23.19 -20.96 -0.69
N ILE A 349 22.13 -21.35 0.03
CA ILE A 349 21.41 -20.45 0.95
C ILE A 349 22.32 -19.99 2.10
N ARG A 350 23.15 -20.88 2.64
CA ARG A 350 24.17 -20.49 3.64
C ARG A 350 25.19 -19.52 3.06
N GLN A 351 25.66 -19.75 1.83
CA GLN A 351 26.63 -18.86 1.18
C GLN A 351 26.06 -17.45 0.97
N ILE A 352 24.85 -17.31 0.43
CA ILE A 352 24.23 -15.99 0.23
C ILE A 352 23.90 -15.28 1.56
N THR A 353 23.88 -15.99 2.68
CA THR A 353 23.64 -15.41 4.02
C THR A 353 24.90 -15.28 4.88
N SER A 354 26.09 -15.51 4.31
CA SER A 354 27.36 -15.48 5.06
C SER A 354 28.19 -14.22 4.83
N TYR A 355 28.10 -13.59 3.66
CA TYR A 355 28.92 -12.43 3.31
C TYR A 355 28.12 -11.13 3.37
N ASP A 356 28.83 -10.02 3.56
CA ASP A 356 28.25 -8.69 3.70
C ASP A 356 28.45 -7.87 2.41
N GLU A 357 27.61 -8.12 1.39
CA GLU A 357 27.64 -7.37 0.14
C GLU A 357 26.49 -6.37 -0.01
N ILE A 358 25.40 -6.58 0.74
CA ILE A 358 24.19 -5.76 0.72
C ILE A 358 24.10 -5.01 2.05
N ASP A 359 24.46 -3.73 2.02
CA ASP A 359 24.28 -2.82 3.17
C ASP A 359 22.86 -2.24 3.15
N LEU A 360 22.07 -2.52 4.18
CA LEU A 360 20.67 -2.07 4.29
C LEU A 360 20.52 -0.56 4.58
N THR A 361 21.58 0.12 5.03
CA THR A 361 21.56 1.56 5.33
C THR A 361 21.95 2.43 4.12
N LEU A 362 22.71 1.87 3.18
CA LEU A 362 23.23 2.56 2.02
C LEU A 362 22.15 3.23 1.13
N PRO A 363 20.95 2.66 0.92
CA PRO A 363 19.89 3.32 0.15
C PRO A 363 19.45 4.68 0.72
N GLY A 364 19.60 4.89 2.04
CA GLY A 364 19.32 6.19 2.67
C GLY A 364 20.44 7.23 2.49
N GLN A 365 21.64 6.79 2.11
CA GLN A 365 22.84 7.63 2.00
C GLN A 365 23.17 7.99 0.54
N LYS A 366 23.03 7.02 -0.37
CA LYS A 366 23.39 7.12 -1.79
C LYS A 366 22.29 6.50 -2.63
N LYS A 367 22.22 6.89 -3.91
CA LYS A 367 21.25 6.35 -4.87
C LYS A 367 21.51 4.85 -5.08
N CYS A 368 20.63 4.02 -4.54
CA CYS A 368 20.70 2.57 -4.63
C CYS A 368 19.40 2.00 -5.17
N ALA A 369 19.49 0.84 -5.81
CA ALA A 369 18.32 0.08 -6.24
C ALA A 369 18.47 -1.39 -5.83
N TYR A 370 17.69 -1.80 -4.84
CA TYR A 370 17.74 -3.15 -4.28
C TYR A 370 16.54 -3.96 -4.78
N PHE A 371 16.80 -5.13 -5.33
CA PHE A 371 15.78 -6.04 -5.84
C PHE A 371 15.75 -7.29 -4.98
N CYS A 372 14.59 -7.58 -4.38
CA CYS A 372 14.33 -8.83 -3.68
C CYS A 372 13.50 -9.72 -4.62
N ILE A 373 14.18 -10.67 -5.27
CA ILE A 373 13.54 -11.62 -6.18
C ILE A 373 13.10 -12.82 -5.36
N VAL A 374 11.81 -13.13 -5.45
CA VAL A 374 11.10 -14.12 -4.65
C VAL A 374 10.29 -14.99 -5.58
N SER A 375 9.97 -16.21 -5.19
CA SER A 375 9.13 -17.09 -6.02
C SER A 375 7.65 -16.78 -5.74
N ASP A 376 6.81 -16.76 -6.78
CA ASP A 376 5.35 -16.70 -6.62
C ASP A 376 4.71 -18.09 -6.42
N GLN A 377 5.50 -19.17 -6.53
CA GLN A 377 5.05 -20.55 -6.40
C GLN A 377 5.61 -21.26 -5.17
N ASP A 378 6.82 -20.90 -4.76
CA ASP A 378 7.55 -21.58 -3.67
C ASP A 378 7.69 -20.66 -2.45
N HIS A 379 6.92 -21.00 -1.41
CA HIS A 379 6.90 -20.29 -0.14
C HIS A 379 8.05 -20.67 0.81
N SER A 380 8.94 -21.60 0.39
CA SER A 380 10.04 -22.08 1.24
C SER A 380 10.99 -20.97 1.69
N PHE A 381 11.13 -19.90 0.89
CA PHE A 381 12.04 -18.79 1.17
C PHE A 381 11.35 -17.52 1.70
N ASP A 382 10.03 -17.58 1.98
CA ASP A 382 9.24 -16.41 2.37
C ASP A 382 9.76 -15.74 3.65
N PHE A 383 10.29 -16.50 4.60
CA PHE A 383 10.84 -15.90 5.81
C PHE A 383 12.12 -15.10 5.54
N LEU A 384 12.96 -15.50 4.58
CA LEU A 384 14.18 -14.74 4.23
C LEU A 384 13.84 -13.41 3.58
N SER A 385 12.84 -13.38 2.68
CA SER A 385 12.37 -12.14 2.07
C SER A 385 11.68 -11.23 3.10
N SER A 386 10.86 -11.78 3.99
CA SER A 386 10.27 -11.05 5.12
C SER A 386 11.33 -10.46 6.05
N LEU A 387 12.36 -11.23 6.37
CA LEU A 387 13.48 -10.81 7.21
C LEU A 387 14.21 -9.65 6.54
N PHE A 388 14.58 -9.79 5.27
CA PHE A 388 15.24 -8.74 4.50
C PHE A 388 14.44 -7.44 4.49
N LEU A 389 13.16 -7.49 4.13
CA LEU A 389 12.31 -6.30 4.08
C LEU A 389 12.08 -5.70 5.47
N SER A 390 11.87 -6.53 6.50
CA SER A 390 11.66 -6.05 7.87
C SER A 390 12.89 -5.31 8.41
N PHE A 391 14.08 -5.86 8.18
CA PHE A 391 15.33 -5.22 8.60
C PHE A 391 15.64 -3.96 7.79
N ILE A 392 15.34 -3.93 6.49
CA ILE A 392 15.45 -2.70 5.68
C ILE A 392 14.66 -1.56 6.31
N PHE A 393 13.38 -1.80 6.65
CA PHE A 393 12.55 -0.77 7.28
C PHE A 393 13.17 -0.28 8.59
N ILE A 394 13.60 -1.20 9.46
CA ILE A 394 14.14 -0.86 10.77
C ILE A 394 15.45 -0.09 10.63
N LYS A 395 16.37 -0.56 9.78
CA LYS A 395 17.69 0.07 9.58
C LYS A 395 17.57 1.45 8.95
N LEU A 396 16.71 1.62 7.93
CA LEU A 396 16.48 2.93 7.33
C LEU A 396 15.84 3.92 8.31
N VAL A 397 14.85 3.48 9.09
CA VAL A 397 14.20 4.32 10.10
C VAL A 397 15.19 4.73 11.19
N ARG A 398 15.97 3.79 11.73
CA ARG A 398 17.00 4.08 12.73
C ARG A 398 18.10 4.98 12.17
N PHE A 399 18.52 4.76 10.93
CA PHE A 399 19.52 5.60 10.28
C PHE A 399 19.02 7.04 10.12
N ALA A 400 17.76 7.22 9.70
CA ALA A 400 17.14 8.54 9.61
C ALA A 400 17.09 9.24 10.98
N ASP A 401 16.74 8.53 12.05
CA ASP A 401 16.60 9.10 13.39
C ASP A 401 17.95 9.47 14.02
N ILE A 402 19.01 8.71 13.76
CA ILE A 402 20.33 8.92 14.36
C ILE A 402 21.19 9.89 13.54
N HIS A 403 21.19 9.73 12.21
CA HIS A 403 22.12 10.43 11.31
C HIS A 403 21.45 11.45 10.39
N GLY A 404 20.11 11.44 10.30
CA GLY A 404 19.36 12.32 9.43
C GLY A 404 19.20 13.72 9.99
N GLU A 405 19.39 14.74 9.15
CA GLU A 405 19.01 16.11 9.49
C GLU A 405 17.49 16.18 9.67
N ASN A 406 17.02 16.67 10.83
CA ASN A 406 15.60 16.66 11.23
C ASN A 406 14.95 15.27 11.23
N GLY A 407 15.73 14.19 11.42
CA GLY A 407 15.21 12.82 11.40
C GLY A 407 14.84 12.32 9.99
N GLN A 408 15.43 12.90 8.94
CA GLN A 408 15.13 12.59 7.53
C GLN A 408 16.31 11.91 6.83
N LEU A 409 16.01 10.96 5.95
CA LEU A 409 17.05 10.38 5.09
C LEU A 409 17.62 11.43 4.11
N PRO A 410 18.95 11.51 3.97
CA PRO A 410 19.60 12.34 2.95
C PRO A 410 19.09 12.04 1.53
N VAL A 411 19.00 10.74 1.18
CA VAL A 411 18.39 10.27 -0.07
C VAL A 411 17.04 9.63 0.25
N PRO A 412 15.91 10.14 -0.28
CA PRO A 412 14.62 9.52 -0.06
C PRO A 412 14.57 8.11 -0.63
N VAL A 413 13.81 7.22 0.02
CA VAL A 413 13.68 5.82 -0.38
C VAL A 413 12.22 5.53 -0.74
N HIS A 414 12.01 4.95 -1.92
CA HIS A 414 10.70 4.46 -2.35
C HIS A 414 10.71 2.94 -2.47
N ILE A 415 9.80 2.30 -1.75
CA ILE A 415 9.65 0.84 -1.71
C ILE A 415 8.51 0.46 -2.65
N LEU A 416 8.82 -0.25 -3.73
CA LEU A 416 7.87 -0.86 -4.64
C LEU A 416 7.61 -2.28 -4.17
N ALA A 417 6.59 -2.44 -3.32
CA ALA A 417 6.17 -3.74 -2.83
C ALA A 417 5.23 -4.39 -3.86
N ASP A 418 5.79 -4.83 -5.00
CA ASP A 418 5.06 -5.64 -5.98
C ASP A 418 4.65 -6.96 -5.34
N GLU A 419 3.36 -7.27 -5.43
CA GLU A 419 2.75 -8.48 -4.89
C GLU A 419 2.96 -8.68 -3.36
N LEU A 420 2.65 -7.64 -2.58
CA LEU A 420 2.70 -7.64 -1.11
C LEU A 420 1.87 -8.78 -0.46
N GLY A 421 0.96 -9.40 -1.21
CA GLY A 421 0.08 -10.48 -0.77
C GLY A 421 0.51 -11.92 -1.15
N ALA A 422 1.49 -12.13 -2.03
CA ALA A 422 1.96 -13.49 -2.40
C ALA A 422 3.48 -13.67 -2.47
N ALA A 423 4.24 -12.61 -2.68
CA ALA A 423 5.66 -12.72 -3.09
C ALA A 423 6.65 -12.56 -1.93
N SER A 424 6.32 -11.70 -0.97
CA SER A 424 7.13 -11.51 0.25
C SER A 424 6.29 -11.94 1.42
N GLY A 425 6.86 -12.64 2.38
CA GLY A 425 6.06 -13.02 3.54
C GLY A 425 5.54 -11.80 4.35
N THR A 426 4.98 -12.09 5.52
CA THR A 426 4.66 -11.21 6.64
C THR A 426 5.76 -10.17 6.84
N ILE A 427 5.66 -8.97 6.25
CA ILE A 427 6.43 -7.84 6.77
C ILE A 427 5.85 -7.55 8.15
N LEU A 428 6.61 -7.94 9.17
CA LEU A 428 6.21 -7.78 10.57
C LEU A 428 5.86 -6.32 10.85
N ASP A 429 4.70 -6.09 11.46
CA ASP A 429 4.18 -4.79 11.87
C ASP A 429 4.17 -3.71 10.77
N LEU A 430 3.85 -4.10 9.53
CA LEU A 430 3.76 -3.17 8.42
C LEU A 430 2.77 -2.03 8.68
N GLN A 431 1.63 -2.31 9.33
CA GLN A 431 0.61 -1.32 9.69
C GLN A 431 1.15 -0.19 10.58
N THR A 432 2.07 -0.51 11.49
CA THR A 432 2.73 0.48 12.36
C THR A 432 3.85 1.17 11.60
N LYS A 433 4.63 0.44 10.79
CA LYS A 433 5.74 1.01 10.00
C LYS A 433 5.24 2.04 8.98
N ILE A 434 4.18 1.74 8.23
CA ILE A 434 3.68 2.60 7.14
C ILE A 434 3.19 3.98 7.62
N SER A 435 2.72 4.07 8.87
CA SER A 435 2.26 5.34 9.46
C SER A 435 3.42 6.27 9.88
N VAL A 436 4.59 5.70 10.18
CA VAL A 436 5.74 6.42 10.78
C VAL A 436 6.82 6.78 9.74
N ILE A 437 6.85 6.13 8.58
CA ILE A 437 7.89 6.30 7.55
C ILE A 437 7.88 7.66 6.84
N ARG A 438 6.73 8.35 6.80
CA ARG A 438 6.57 9.61 6.04
C ARG A 438 7.56 10.68 6.50
N SER A 439 7.70 10.86 7.81
CA SER A 439 8.57 11.91 8.39
C SER A 439 10.05 11.68 8.08
N ARG A 440 10.43 10.45 7.72
CA ARG A 440 11.80 10.02 7.44
C ARG A 440 12.15 10.01 5.95
N ARG A 441 11.25 10.53 5.10
CA ARG A 441 11.36 10.50 3.63
C ARG A 441 11.41 9.08 3.05
N ILE A 442 10.71 8.15 3.70
CA ILE A 442 10.48 6.80 3.19
C ILE A 442 9.01 6.72 2.73
N SER A 443 8.78 6.10 1.59
CA SER A 443 7.45 5.90 1.01
C SER A 443 7.30 4.50 0.43
N ILE A 444 6.07 4.01 0.35
CA ILE A 444 5.78 2.65 -0.15
C ILE A 444 4.62 2.65 -1.14
N SER A 445 4.78 1.93 -2.23
CA SER A 445 3.67 1.51 -3.09
C SER A 445 3.28 0.08 -2.73
N CYS A 446 2.13 -0.09 -2.09
CA CYS A 446 1.55 -1.38 -1.73
C CYS A 446 0.76 -1.94 -2.93
N ILE A 447 1.31 -2.92 -3.64
CA ILE A 447 0.71 -3.46 -4.85
C ILE A 447 0.23 -4.89 -4.58
N PHE A 448 -1.02 -5.18 -4.90
CA PHE A 448 -1.60 -6.51 -4.68
C PHE A 448 -2.75 -6.79 -5.65
N GLN A 449 -3.15 -8.07 -5.75
CA GLN A 449 -4.10 -8.50 -6.77
C GLN A 449 -5.55 -8.26 -6.37
N ASN A 450 -5.90 -8.70 -5.17
CA ASN A 450 -7.25 -8.63 -4.66
C ASN A 450 -7.26 -8.37 -3.15
N LEU A 451 -8.39 -7.86 -2.64
CA LEU A 451 -8.54 -7.55 -1.23
C LEU A 451 -8.52 -8.79 -0.31
N PRO A 452 -9.17 -9.92 -0.65
CA PRO A 452 -9.15 -11.12 0.21
C PRO A 452 -7.74 -11.67 0.48
N GLN A 453 -6.84 -11.62 -0.49
CA GLN A 453 -5.43 -12.00 -0.32
C GLN A 453 -4.75 -11.13 0.77
N MET A 454 -4.99 -9.82 0.74
CA MET A 454 -4.50 -8.90 1.78
C MET A 454 -5.13 -9.20 3.15
N GLN A 455 -6.43 -9.53 3.19
CA GLN A 455 -7.13 -9.88 4.44
C GLN A 455 -6.54 -11.13 5.11
N ASN A 456 -6.22 -12.15 4.31
CA ASN A 456 -5.62 -13.38 4.80
C ASN A 456 -4.19 -13.15 5.30
N ARG A 457 -3.41 -12.30 4.60
CA ARG A 457 -2.01 -12.05 4.95
C ARG A 457 -1.83 -11.10 6.13
N TYR A 458 -2.73 -10.13 6.26
CA TYR A 458 -2.76 -9.12 7.33
C TYR A 458 -4.12 -9.18 8.05
N PRO A 459 -4.33 -10.20 8.92
CA PRO A 459 -5.59 -10.40 9.64
C PRO A 459 -5.84 -9.31 10.71
N TYR A 460 -6.95 -9.42 11.44
CA TYR A 460 -7.31 -8.51 12.54
C TYR A 460 -7.42 -7.03 12.10
N ASN A 461 -7.96 -6.80 10.90
CA ASN A 461 -8.09 -5.47 10.28
C ASN A 461 -6.77 -4.74 9.97
N ALA A 462 -5.60 -5.38 10.14
CA ALA A 462 -4.32 -4.78 9.78
C ALA A 462 -4.26 -4.37 8.28
N TRP A 463 -4.89 -5.13 7.40
CA TRP A 463 -5.04 -4.76 5.99
C TRP A 463 -5.77 -3.41 5.80
N GLN A 464 -6.77 -3.09 6.64
CA GLN A 464 -7.50 -1.81 6.56
C GLN A 464 -6.60 -0.66 7.00
N GLU A 465 -5.80 -0.85 8.04
CA GLU A 465 -4.85 0.15 8.52
C GLU A 465 -3.77 0.46 7.47
N ILE A 466 -3.25 -0.56 6.79
CA ILE A 466 -2.28 -0.38 5.70
C ILE A 466 -2.90 0.49 4.59
N LEU A 467 -4.14 0.18 4.19
CA LEU A 467 -4.84 0.96 3.17
C LEU A 467 -5.22 2.37 3.64
N GLY A 468 -5.58 2.53 4.91
CA GLY A 468 -5.89 3.82 5.51
C GLY A 468 -4.68 4.77 5.55
N ASN A 469 -3.46 4.22 5.57
CA ASN A 469 -2.22 4.98 5.50
C ASN A 469 -1.75 5.30 4.07
N CYS A 470 -2.51 4.93 3.04
CA CYS A 470 -2.24 5.29 1.64
C CYS A 470 -3.17 6.44 1.20
N ASP A 471 -2.62 7.64 0.97
CA ASP A 471 -3.45 8.79 0.53
C ASP A 471 -3.88 8.67 -0.93
N SER A 472 -3.15 7.89 -1.73
CA SER A 472 -3.45 7.63 -3.14
C SER A 472 -3.79 6.16 -3.35
N THR A 473 -4.81 5.91 -4.15
CA THR A 473 -5.26 4.57 -4.55
C THR A 473 -5.41 4.53 -6.07
N VAL A 474 -4.74 3.59 -6.73
CA VAL A 474 -4.87 3.32 -8.16
C VAL A 474 -5.51 1.94 -8.35
N PHE A 475 -6.73 1.91 -8.86
CA PHE A 475 -7.50 0.69 -9.08
C PHE A 475 -7.57 0.37 -10.58
N LEU A 476 -6.99 -0.76 -10.97
CA LEU A 476 -6.79 -1.20 -12.36
C LEU A 476 -7.82 -2.22 -12.84
N GLY A 477 -8.82 -2.55 -12.00
CA GLY A 477 -9.85 -3.56 -12.26
C GLY A 477 -9.74 -4.79 -11.35
N CYS A 478 -10.87 -5.42 -11.03
CA CYS A 478 -10.93 -6.64 -10.22
C CYS A 478 -11.88 -7.67 -10.83
N THR A 479 -11.72 -8.91 -10.40
CA THR A 479 -12.60 -10.03 -10.79
C THR A 479 -13.48 -10.49 -9.62
N ASP A 480 -13.18 -10.06 -8.41
CA ASP A 480 -13.84 -10.51 -7.19
C ASP A 480 -14.88 -9.50 -6.67
N PRO A 481 -16.03 -9.99 -6.15
CA PRO A 481 -17.12 -9.13 -5.70
C PRO A 481 -16.78 -8.34 -4.42
N ILE A 482 -15.90 -8.86 -3.57
CA ILE A 482 -15.48 -8.22 -2.32
C ILE A 482 -14.73 -6.92 -2.63
N THR A 483 -13.72 -6.99 -3.50
CA THR A 483 -12.97 -5.80 -3.93
C THR A 483 -13.87 -4.84 -4.70
N ALA A 484 -14.77 -5.34 -5.56
CA ALA A 484 -15.70 -4.48 -6.30
C ALA A 484 -16.64 -3.70 -5.37
N THR A 485 -17.14 -4.36 -4.33
CA THR A 485 -18.01 -3.72 -3.31
C THR A 485 -17.23 -2.68 -2.52
N PHE A 486 -16.01 -3.01 -2.08
CA PHE A 486 -15.13 -2.07 -1.39
C PHE A 486 -14.83 -0.82 -2.23
N ILE A 487 -14.54 -0.97 -3.52
CA ILE A 487 -14.28 0.15 -4.42
C ILE A 487 -15.56 0.96 -4.68
N SER A 488 -16.71 0.31 -4.85
CA SER A 488 -18.01 0.98 -4.97
C SER A 488 -18.29 1.87 -3.75
N GLU A 489 -18.09 1.34 -2.54
CA GLU A 489 -18.22 2.10 -1.29
C GLU A 489 -17.22 3.27 -1.20
N ARG A 490 -15.96 3.05 -1.62
CA ARG A 490 -14.93 4.10 -1.68
C ARG A 490 -15.23 5.20 -2.69
N THR A 491 -15.93 4.91 -3.78
CA THR A 491 -16.37 5.93 -4.76
C THR A 491 -17.50 6.80 -4.23
N GLY A 492 -18.21 6.30 -3.21
CA GLY A 492 -19.26 7.03 -2.51
C GLY A 492 -20.60 7.04 -3.22
N ILE A 493 -21.51 7.81 -2.64
CA ILE A 493 -22.92 7.89 -3.05
C ILE A 493 -23.21 9.29 -3.58
N ALA A 494 -23.91 9.33 -4.71
CA ALA A 494 -24.34 10.52 -5.39
C ALA A 494 -25.85 10.67 -5.34
N SER A 495 -26.29 11.93 -5.27
CA SER A 495 -27.70 12.29 -5.44
C SER A 495 -27.98 12.47 -6.93
N VAL A 496 -28.96 11.74 -7.47
CA VAL A 496 -29.32 11.79 -8.90
C VAL A 496 -30.74 12.34 -9.04
N ASN A 497 -30.96 13.26 -9.97
CA ASN A 497 -32.30 13.75 -10.30
C ASN A 497 -33.03 12.67 -11.10
N VAL A 498 -34.16 12.22 -10.58
CA VAL A 498 -35.07 11.28 -11.23
C VAL A 498 -36.28 12.07 -11.67
N SER A 499 -36.37 12.34 -12.98
CA SER A 499 -37.59 12.89 -13.58
C SER A 499 -38.46 11.75 -14.06
N SER A 500 -39.64 11.60 -13.46
CA SER A 500 -40.69 10.73 -13.98
C SER A 500 -41.69 11.58 -14.74
N GLU A 501 -41.87 11.30 -16.02
CA GLU A 501 -42.87 11.93 -16.86
C GLU A 501 -44.02 10.94 -17.08
N ALA A 502 -45.18 11.24 -16.50
CA ALA A 502 -46.40 10.49 -16.73
C ALA A 502 -47.25 11.24 -17.75
N LYS A 503 -47.51 10.60 -18.90
CA LYS A 503 -48.44 11.12 -19.93
C LYS A 503 -49.83 10.62 -19.60
N GLN A 504 -50.75 11.52 -19.24
CA GLN A 504 -52.16 11.15 -19.12
C GLN A 504 -52.77 11.05 -20.52
N LEU A 505 -53.07 9.81 -20.93
CA LEU A 505 -53.89 9.54 -22.12
C LEU A 505 -55.36 9.69 -21.70
N ASN A 506 -55.85 10.93 -21.62
CA ASN A 506 -57.29 11.16 -21.54
C ASN A 506 -57.95 10.79 -22.87
N SER A 507 -59.16 10.25 -22.80
CA SER A 507 -59.97 9.91 -23.97
C SER A 507 -60.17 11.15 -24.84
N TRP A 508 -59.96 11.00 -26.16
CA TRP A 508 -60.03 12.09 -27.13
C TRP A 508 -61.34 12.87 -27.03
N ARG A 509 -61.30 14.04 -26.38
CA ARG A 509 -62.28 15.12 -26.54
C ARG A 509 -61.68 16.17 -27.46
N VAL A 510 -62.47 16.61 -28.44
CA VAL A 510 -62.08 17.54 -29.53
C VAL A 510 -61.55 18.90 -29.03
N SER A 511 -61.70 19.21 -27.73
CA SER A 511 -61.25 20.46 -27.09
C SER A 511 -59.80 20.43 -26.57
N ASP A 512 -59.19 19.27 -26.34
CA ASP A 512 -57.92 19.17 -25.61
C ASP A 512 -56.73 19.00 -26.58
N TYR A 513 -56.32 20.10 -27.21
CA TYR A 513 -55.22 20.12 -28.20
C TYR A 513 -53.82 20.02 -27.58
N THR A 514 -53.68 20.10 -26.26
CA THR A 514 -52.39 20.03 -25.55
C THR A 514 -52.34 18.82 -24.61
N PRO A 515 -51.50 17.82 -24.88
CA PRO A 515 -51.31 16.71 -23.95
C PRO A 515 -50.75 17.22 -22.62
N GLU A 516 -51.45 16.96 -21.51
CA GLU A 516 -50.97 17.27 -20.16
C GLU A 516 -49.85 16.30 -19.78
N TYR A 517 -48.63 16.83 -19.64
CA TYR A 517 -47.49 16.10 -19.10
C TYR A 517 -47.35 16.40 -17.61
N ARG A 518 -47.52 15.39 -16.76
CA ARG A 518 -47.18 15.50 -15.34
C ARG A 518 -45.74 15.09 -15.15
N ARG A 519 -44.85 16.07 -14.93
CA ARG A 519 -43.44 15.83 -14.61
C ARG A 519 -43.23 15.94 -13.10
N THR A 520 -42.78 14.84 -12.50
CA THR A 520 -42.37 14.81 -11.09
C THR A 520 -40.87 14.68 -11.03
N GLU A 521 -40.20 15.63 -10.39
CA GLU A 521 -38.75 15.59 -10.16
C GLU A 521 -38.51 15.18 -8.71
N SER A 522 -37.92 13.99 -8.53
CA SER A 522 -37.48 13.50 -7.23
C SER A 522 -35.96 13.34 -7.22
N ILE A 523 -35.38 13.29 -6.01
CA ILE A 523 -33.96 13.04 -5.83
C ILE A 523 -33.82 11.58 -5.42
N GLY A 524 -33.02 10.82 -6.17
CA GLY A 524 -32.69 9.43 -5.90
C GLY A 524 -31.29 9.27 -5.32
N LYS A 525 -31.07 8.14 -4.63
CA LYS A 525 -29.77 7.71 -4.11
C LYS A 525 -29.14 6.69 -5.07
N ARG A 526 -27.90 6.92 -5.52
CA ARG A 526 -27.15 5.96 -6.35
C ARG A 526 -25.66 5.96 -5.99
N ALA A 527 -25.02 4.80 -5.94
CA ALA A 527 -23.55 4.74 -5.86
C ALA A 527 -22.93 5.40 -7.11
N VAL A 528 -21.79 6.08 -6.96
CA VAL A 528 -21.10 6.69 -8.10
C VAL A 528 -20.70 5.63 -9.11
N LEU A 529 -20.20 4.49 -8.66
CA LEU A 529 -20.06 3.26 -9.43
C LEU A 529 -20.74 2.13 -8.67
N THR A 530 -21.63 1.37 -9.31
CA THR A 530 -22.17 0.15 -8.70
C THR A 530 -21.11 -0.95 -8.72
N PRO A 531 -21.15 -1.97 -7.84
CA PRO A 531 -20.19 -3.08 -7.86
C PRO A 531 -20.10 -3.77 -9.24
N ASP A 532 -21.25 -3.87 -9.94
CA ASP A 532 -21.34 -4.40 -11.30
C ASP A 532 -20.71 -3.47 -12.36
N GLU A 533 -20.76 -2.15 -12.19
CA GLU A 533 -20.00 -1.20 -13.02
C GLU A 533 -18.49 -1.29 -12.75
N VAL A 534 -18.08 -1.53 -11.49
CA VAL A 534 -16.67 -1.72 -11.12
C VAL A 534 -16.10 -3.01 -11.74
N LEU A 535 -16.85 -4.12 -11.71
CA LEU A 535 -16.45 -5.39 -12.33
C LEU A 535 -16.35 -5.31 -13.86
N ARG A 536 -17.13 -4.42 -14.48
CA ARG A 536 -17.14 -4.20 -15.93
C ARG A 536 -16.27 -3.02 -16.38
N LEU A 537 -15.38 -2.54 -15.51
CA LEU A 537 -14.41 -1.51 -15.87
C LEU A 537 -13.53 -2.02 -17.04
N SER A 538 -13.35 -1.19 -18.07
CA SER A 538 -12.58 -1.57 -19.24
C SER A 538 -11.12 -1.86 -18.89
N LEU A 539 -10.50 -2.80 -19.61
CA LEU A 539 -9.11 -3.21 -19.37
C LEU A 539 -8.10 -2.06 -19.55
N ASP A 540 -8.43 -1.04 -20.34
CA ASP A 540 -7.61 0.16 -20.58
C ASP A 540 -7.88 1.29 -19.57
N GLU A 541 -8.91 1.16 -18.73
CA GLU A 541 -9.36 2.17 -17.78
C GLU A 541 -8.91 1.85 -16.36
N GLU A 542 -8.74 2.89 -15.55
CA GLU A 542 -8.40 2.78 -14.14
C GLU A 542 -9.13 3.87 -13.34
N LEU A 543 -9.25 3.64 -12.04
CA LEU A 543 -9.81 4.61 -11.11
C LEU A 543 -8.69 5.12 -10.20
N ILE A 544 -8.53 6.43 -10.16
CA ILE A 544 -7.62 7.12 -9.26
C ILE A 544 -8.45 7.73 -8.13
N ILE A 545 -8.21 7.28 -6.91
CA ILE A 545 -8.90 7.74 -5.70
C ILE A 545 -7.86 8.42 -4.81
N LEU A 546 -8.04 9.70 -4.57
CA LEU A 546 -7.16 10.51 -3.70
C LEU A 546 -7.90 10.90 -2.42
N ARG A 547 -7.18 10.97 -1.30
CA ARG A 547 -7.78 11.36 -0.01
C ARG A 547 -8.42 12.75 -0.09
N GLY A 548 -9.69 12.82 0.29
CA GLY A 548 -10.47 14.06 0.33
C GLY A 548 -10.93 14.57 -1.05
N GLN A 549 -10.77 13.77 -2.10
CA GLN A 549 -11.15 14.13 -3.46
C GLN A 549 -12.14 13.13 -4.06
N LYS A 550 -12.87 13.57 -5.08
CA LYS A 550 -13.73 12.71 -5.90
C LYS A 550 -12.90 11.73 -6.72
N VAL A 551 -13.50 10.60 -7.11
CA VAL A 551 -12.82 9.60 -7.94
C VAL A 551 -12.58 10.14 -9.35
N LEU A 552 -11.39 9.90 -9.89
CA LEU A 552 -11.04 10.21 -11.27
C LEU A 552 -11.00 8.92 -12.08
N LYS A 553 -11.80 8.86 -13.15
CA LYS A 553 -11.72 7.80 -14.15
C LYS A 553 -10.68 8.20 -15.19
N ALA A 554 -9.61 7.41 -15.31
CA ALA A 554 -8.50 7.66 -16.22
C ALA A 554 -8.23 6.42 -17.10
N LYS A 555 -7.34 6.56 -18.07
CA LYS A 555 -6.79 5.42 -18.81
C LYS A 555 -5.43 5.06 -18.25
N LYS A 556 -5.07 3.78 -18.33
CA LYS A 556 -3.76 3.27 -17.91
C LYS A 556 -2.63 3.93 -18.72
N TYR A 557 -1.57 4.33 -18.03
CA TYR A 557 -0.37 4.87 -18.67
C TYR A 557 0.66 3.77 -18.88
N ASP A 558 0.75 3.21 -20.08
CA ASP A 558 1.74 2.19 -20.43
C ASP A 558 3.18 2.74 -20.39
N TYR A 559 4.10 2.06 -19.68
CA TYR A 559 5.51 2.48 -19.57
C TYR A 559 6.21 2.65 -20.92
N THR A 560 5.79 1.95 -21.98
CA THR A 560 6.38 2.09 -23.33
C THR A 560 6.22 3.50 -23.92
N ARG A 561 5.26 4.28 -23.41
CA ARG A 561 5.09 5.69 -23.77
C ARG A 561 6.11 6.59 -23.07
N HIS A 562 6.70 6.13 -21.97
CA HIS A 562 7.72 6.87 -21.25
C HIS A 562 9.00 6.96 -22.08
N PRO A 563 9.60 8.16 -22.27
CA PRO A 563 10.81 8.31 -23.09
C PRO A 563 12.00 7.46 -22.62
N GLU A 564 12.15 7.28 -21.30
CA GLU A 564 13.23 6.45 -20.72
C GLU A 564 13.03 4.94 -20.98
N SER A 565 11.83 4.48 -21.36
CA SER A 565 11.58 3.05 -21.64
C SER A 565 12.44 2.51 -22.79
N LYS A 566 12.81 3.37 -23.75
CA LYS A 566 13.68 3.02 -24.88
C LYS A 566 15.12 2.72 -24.46
N LYS A 567 15.50 3.08 -23.23
CA LYS A 567 16.84 2.86 -22.66
C LYS A 567 16.90 1.58 -21.83
N LEU A 568 15.78 0.89 -21.65
CA LEU A 568 15.76 -0.40 -20.96
C LEU A 568 16.50 -1.44 -21.79
N VAL A 569 17.42 -2.14 -21.15
CA VAL A 569 18.18 -3.23 -21.74
C VAL A 569 17.97 -4.43 -20.84
N LYS A 570 17.38 -5.50 -21.41
CA LYS A 570 17.05 -6.70 -20.63
C LYS A 570 18.32 -7.44 -20.23
N ARG A 571 18.47 -7.73 -18.94
CA ARG A 571 19.52 -8.60 -18.40
C ARG A 571 18.91 -9.64 -17.47
N LYS A 572 19.00 -10.92 -17.85
CA LYS A 572 18.45 -12.02 -17.04
C LYS A 572 19.02 -12.02 -15.63
N ALA A 573 18.18 -12.23 -14.61
CA ALA A 573 18.64 -12.37 -13.22
C ALA A 573 19.67 -13.50 -13.05
N ALA A 574 19.50 -14.60 -13.79
CA ALA A 574 20.43 -15.74 -13.82
C ALA A 574 21.82 -15.41 -14.41
N SER A 575 21.99 -14.27 -15.07
CA SER A 575 23.30 -13.82 -15.59
C SER A 575 24.09 -12.96 -14.60
N HIS A 576 23.48 -12.58 -13.45
CA HIS A 576 24.17 -11.84 -12.40
C HIS A 576 25.24 -12.71 -11.74
N ILE A 577 26.45 -12.18 -11.60
CA ILE A 577 27.57 -12.85 -10.93
C ILE A 577 27.90 -12.03 -9.67
N PRO A 578 27.65 -12.58 -8.47
CA PRO A 578 27.95 -11.89 -7.21
C PRO A 578 29.43 -12.02 -6.84
N LYS A 579 29.95 -11.10 -6.02
CA LYS A 579 31.39 -11.03 -5.72
C LYS A 579 31.88 -12.23 -4.91
N TRP A 580 31.07 -12.73 -3.98
CA TRP A 580 31.39 -13.90 -3.16
C TRP A 580 31.64 -15.15 -4.00
N ARG A 581 30.99 -15.25 -5.18
CA ARG A 581 31.22 -16.36 -6.12
C ARG A 581 32.57 -16.23 -6.82
N GLU A 582 32.99 -15.01 -7.15
CA GLU A 582 34.32 -14.74 -7.73
C GLU A 582 35.46 -15.08 -6.75
N LEU A 583 35.21 -14.93 -5.45
CA LEU A 583 36.18 -15.18 -4.39
C LEU A 583 36.40 -16.67 -4.07
N GLN A 584 35.60 -17.59 -4.62
CA GLN A 584 35.66 -19.06 -4.40
C GLN A 584 36.12 -19.49 -3.00
N THR A 585 35.54 -18.92 -1.94
CA THR A 585 35.92 -19.28 -0.57
C THR A 585 35.15 -20.52 -0.12
N GLU A 586 35.86 -21.54 0.36
CA GLU A 586 35.27 -22.67 1.07
C GLU A 586 34.55 -22.17 2.35
N GLU A 587 33.45 -22.82 2.75
CA GLU A 587 32.74 -22.46 4.00
C GLU A 587 33.71 -22.59 5.19
N SER A 588 33.77 -21.58 6.05
CA SER A 588 34.58 -21.65 7.27
C SER A 588 33.96 -22.67 8.24
N ASP A 589 34.57 -23.84 8.37
CA ASP A 589 34.15 -24.88 9.32
C ASP A 589 34.64 -24.57 10.75
N TYR A 590 34.11 -23.51 11.36
CA TYR A 590 34.37 -23.20 12.77
C TYR A 590 33.45 -24.05 13.66
N ALA A 591 34.05 -24.86 14.55
CA ALA A 591 33.34 -25.58 15.60
C ALA A 591 33.79 -25.05 16.97
N PRO A 592 32.88 -24.69 17.89
CA PRO A 592 33.24 -24.20 19.20
C PRO A 592 33.93 -25.33 19.98
N ALA A 593 35.11 -25.04 20.56
CA ALA A 593 35.84 -26.02 21.35
C ALA A 593 35.14 -26.23 22.70
N VAL A 594 34.30 -27.26 22.82
CA VAL A 594 33.81 -27.73 24.11
C VAL A 594 35.02 -28.28 24.89
N PRO A 595 35.32 -27.79 26.11
CA PRO A 595 36.39 -28.38 26.91
C PRO A 595 36.03 -29.84 27.20
N LYS A 596 36.76 -30.78 26.59
CA LYS A 596 36.59 -32.22 26.84
C LYS A 596 36.71 -32.46 28.35
N PRO A 597 35.81 -33.24 28.99
CA PRO A 597 36.01 -33.62 30.38
C PRO A 597 37.39 -34.26 30.52
N LYS A 598 38.20 -33.74 31.44
CA LYS A 598 39.53 -34.29 31.73
C LYS A 598 39.35 -35.77 32.07
N ARG A 599 39.76 -36.67 31.16
CA ARG A 599 39.87 -38.09 31.46
C ARG A 599 40.75 -38.22 32.72
N PRO A 600 40.37 -39.01 33.73
CA PRO A 600 41.22 -39.20 34.90
C PRO A 600 42.58 -39.71 34.41
N GLY A 601 43.63 -38.94 34.69
CA GLY A 601 44.98 -39.21 34.22
C GLY A 601 45.40 -40.61 34.65
N ARG A 602 45.82 -41.42 33.68
CA ARG A 602 46.51 -42.69 33.91
C ARG A 602 47.66 -42.42 34.89
N LYS A 603 47.58 -42.98 36.11
CA LYS A 603 48.68 -42.95 37.09
C LYS A 603 49.94 -43.46 36.38
N LYS A 604 50.97 -42.62 36.27
CA LYS A 604 52.31 -43.03 35.85
C LYS A 604 52.77 -44.15 36.79
N LYS A 605 53.14 -45.30 36.23
CA LYS A 605 53.83 -46.38 36.95
C LYS A 605 55.08 -45.80 37.63
N ARG A 606 55.25 -46.09 38.91
CA ARG A 606 56.48 -45.82 39.66
C ARG A 606 57.61 -46.73 39.11
N PRO A 607 58.88 -46.30 39.10
CA PRO A 607 59.99 -47.18 38.75
C PRO A 607 60.25 -48.19 39.88
N ASP A 608 60.63 -49.40 39.47
CA ASP A 608 60.95 -50.54 40.33
C ASP A 608 62.16 -50.27 41.23
N PHE A 609 62.05 -50.62 42.51
CA PHE A 609 63.20 -50.81 43.41
C PHE A 609 63.45 -52.32 43.60
N PRO A 610 64.71 -52.77 43.71
CA PRO A 610 65.06 -54.18 43.84
C PRO A 610 64.74 -54.74 45.25
N PRO A 611 64.58 -56.06 45.40
CA PRO A 611 64.03 -56.67 46.60
C PRO A 611 65.09 -56.88 47.69
N VAL A 612 64.67 -56.79 48.96
CA VAL A 612 65.42 -57.20 50.15
C VAL A 612 64.52 -58.14 50.98
N PRO A 613 65.06 -59.21 51.59
CA PRO A 613 64.34 -60.47 51.82
C PRO A 613 63.59 -60.57 53.15
N SER A 614 62.75 -61.60 53.22
CA SER A 614 61.82 -62.01 54.27
C SER A 614 62.46 -62.53 55.55
N GLU A 615 61.89 -62.15 56.71
CA GLU A 615 61.92 -62.92 57.97
C GLU A 615 60.57 -62.76 58.71
N ASP A 616 59.74 -63.80 58.57
CA ASP A 616 59.06 -64.62 59.60
C ASP A 616 58.53 -64.08 60.95
N MET A 617 57.30 -64.54 61.23
CA MET A 617 56.74 -65.05 62.50
C MET A 617 55.61 -64.27 63.24
N ASN A 618 54.41 -64.86 63.10
CA ASN A 618 53.50 -65.35 64.15
C ASN A 618 52.48 -64.41 64.87
N VAL A 619 51.20 -64.71 64.59
CA VAL A 619 50.18 -65.31 65.50
C VAL A 619 49.07 -64.45 66.13
N GLN A 620 47.85 -64.99 65.92
CA GLN A 620 46.60 -65.04 66.71
C GLN A 620 45.49 -63.97 66.53
N GLU A 621 44.33 -64.48 66.08
CA GLU A 621 42.97 -63.94 66.29
C GLU A 621 42.56 -64.02 67.77
N PRO A 622 41.54 -63.24 68.21
CA PRO A 622 40.16 -63.76 68.18
C PRO A 622 39.06 -62.72 67.81
N GLU A 623 37.91 -63.22 67.32
CA GLU A 623 36.61 -62.52 67.26
C GLU A 623 35.88 -62.49 68.66
N PRO A 624 34.55 -62.21 68.77
CA PRO A 624 33.88 -60.90 68.81
C PRO A 624 33.03 -60.73 70.10
N TYR A 625 32.43 -59.56 70.34
CA TYR A 625 31.39 -59.40 71.38
C TYR A 625 30.15 -58.64 70.86
N PHE A 626 29.02 -59.37 70.83
CA PHE A 626 27.62 -58.94 71.04
C PHE A 626 27.50 -58.15 72.37
N SER A 627 26.51 -57.33 72.75
CA SER A 627 25.08 -57.08 72.50
C SER A 627 24.76 -55.75 73.25
N GLN A 628 23.63 -55.04 73.21
CA GLN A 628 22.22 -55.46 73.32
C GLN A 628 21.30 -54.21 73.25
N GLU A 629 20.05 -54.46 72.90
CA GLU A 629 18.89 -53.56 72.71
C GLU A 629 18.27 -53.00 74.01
N THR A 630 17.39 -51.99 73.82
CA THR A 630 16.01 -51.73 74.36
C THR A 630 15.83 -50.25 74.80
N GLU A 631 14.69 -49.55 74.77
CA GLU A 631 13.28 -49.66 74.29
C GLU A 631 12.66 -48.22 74.41
N PHE A 632 11.77 -47.78 73.49
CA PHE A 632 10.33 -47.41 73.71
C PHE A 632 10.09 -46.33 74.81
N ASP A 633 9.36 -45.21 74.63
CA ASP A 633 8.01 -45.02 74.09
C ASP A 633 7.60 -43.51 74.14
N ASP A 634 6.42 -43.20 73.60
CA ASP A 634 5.51 -42.06 73.86
C ASP A 634 5.75 -40.65 73.26
N LEU A 635 5.03 -40.35 72.16
CA LEU A 635 3.77 -39.56 72.18
C LEU A 635 3.25 -39.24 70.76
N LEU A 636 2.10 -39.85 70.43
CA LEU A 636 1.16 -39.49 69.35
C LEU A 636 -0.23 -39.29 69.97
N SER A 637 -0.92 -38.23 69.55
CA SER A 637 -2.40 -38.07 69.43
C SER A 637 -2.68 -36.61 69.01
N GLU A 638 -3.64 -36.20 68.20
CA GLU A 638 -4.79 -36.76 67.44
C GLU A 638 -5.23 -35.62 66.46
N GLU A 639 -5.42 -35.87 65.16
CA GLU A 639 -6.71 -36.08 64.43
C GLU A 639 -7.69 -34.89 64.37
N ASP A 640 -8.05 -34.42 63.16
CA ASP A 640 -9.41 -34.61 62.62
C ASP A 640 -9.62 -34.12 61.16
N ASP A 641 -10.51 -34.86 60.48
CA ASP A 641 -10.92 -34.92 59.07
C ASP A 641 -11.70 -33.71 58.50
N PHE A 642 -11.72 -33.55 57.15
CA PHE A 642 -12.92 -33.75 56.30
C PHE A 642 -12.69 -33.37 54.80
N LEU A 643 -12.92 -34.35 53.92
CA LEU A 643 -13.11 -34.18 52.47
C LEU A 643 -14.45 -33.49 52.14
N THR A 644 -14.46 -32.66 51.08
CA THR A 644 -15.68 -32.36 50.28
C THR A 644 -15.37 -32.50 48.78
N PRO A 645 -16.23 -33.17 47.98
CA PRO A 645 -16.06 -33.25 46.53
C PRO A 645 -16.78 -32.07 45.85
N ILE A 646 -16.08 -31.35 44.97
CA ILE A 646 -16.70 -30.30 44.15
C ILE A 646 -17.29 -30.91 42.88
N ASP A 647 -18.56 -30.59 42.71
CA ASP A 647 -19.52 -31.03 41.71
C ASP A 647 -19.10 -30.70 40.26
N LYS A 648 -19.20 -31.68 39.36
CA LYS A 648 -19.08 -31.52 37.90
C LYS A 648 -20.47 -31.22 37.35
N ASN A 649 -20.91 -29.97 37.42
CA ASN A 649 -21.97 -29.40 36.56
C ASN A 649 -22.13 -27.89 36.80
N SER A 650 -21.17 -27.10 36.33
CA SER A 650 -21.43 -25.69 36.02
C SER A 650 -20.32 -25.18 35.12
N ILE A 651 -20.64 -24.94 33.86
CA ILE A 651 -20.14 -23.89 32.95
C ILE A 651 -20.72 -24.24 31.57
N MET A 652 -21.98 -23.85 31.38
CA MET A 652 -22.49 -23.35 30.11
C MET A 652 -23.05 -21.96 30.39
N SER A 653 -22.33 -20.94 29.95
CA SER A 653 -22.85 -19.62 29.57
C SER A 653 -21.77 -18.86 28.83
#